data_AF-A0ABD2J6A3-F1
#
_entry.id   AF-A0ABD2J6A3-F1
#
_cell.length_a   1.000
_cell.length_b   1.000
_cell.length_c   1.000
_cell.angle_alpha   90.00
_cell.angle_beta   90.00
_cell.angle_gamma   90.00
#
_symmetry.space_group_name_H-M   'P 1'
#
loop_
_entity.id
_entity.type
_entity.pdbx_description
1 polymer ?
#
loop_
_entity_poly.entity_id
_entity_poly.type
_entity_poly.pdbx_seq_one_letter_code
_entity_poly.pdbx_strand_id
1 'polypeptide(L)'
;MWFEDRSLSNMKVSSLIVEEWRDIWSAKSEFMFAAFAYLFATTNFLNLPRLILDNGGPAFLVAYGAALVLVVFPIVALEICLGQLTGRGPVQAFYNICPVFKGVGISQILFSLFVLATMTHFLARLIIFIYALFWTLTDDRPGLPWLHCKNFPEIQFGPCRESMSVISQNGTSAIVGTVQRLATFHEESAMSKFQNLLDHKSDSVADVGNFNWHFLVAQCLIWILVFCAICFGVRWLGKVIVFSFIVPLALLLALCGRAMFASGAVEIFQEFFVDSLDWHKLKDYLVWKTAVEQAILASGVGFGALITVGSYNKRSNNLVKDSFVLVFTHALISVLQVATVVALVGHVSAKNGLSPDQLIDQGKNQFYQLLVFLGFLPHAKILSGLFLFLCAFVLLNVFYLLALSILATLEDALGEKWSRCCPRFSLALFLCLFCASSSLFFATQAGAFGYELVSGFLNYVTVLAILAFELFAVGWVYCAHSLAMDLRTMLSSVFWWCVGYLLLSLSYGLCFVPIAISVLNVLGYSFAKYSPQLRSWEWSEWCGIAIALFPLLPIPFCALLAIFRACARGGPRSLCRRFCLAFRSPMRYELMKGSVSSGGVHHRVTSHHGLPRSSRFSAASSAPTGGYVLLPQAPLAQPESDDVVAPGSAKAGARSRHTNETASSTLRADSPGSN
;
A
#
# COMPACT_ATOMS: atom_id res chain seq x y z
N MET A 1 31.94 -5.31 10.81
CA MET A 1 31.71 -4.94 12.23
C MET A 1 30.65 -3.83 12.27
N TRP A 2 29.36 -4.18 12.32
CA TRP A 2 28.25 -3.21 12.25
C TRP A 2 26.96 -3.72 12.95
N PHE A 3 27.12 -4.58 13.96
CA PHE A 3 26.02 -5.11 14.78
C PHE A 3 26.51 -5.32 16.21
N GLU A 4 26.22 -4.36 17.09
CA GLU A 4 25.76 -4.56 18.46
C GLU A 4 25.66 -3.20 19.16
N ASP A 5 24.47 -2.58 19.09
CA ASP A 5 24.08 -1.52 20.03
C ASP A 5 22.55 -1.57 20.20
N ARG A 6 22.10 -2.53 21.02
CA ARG A 6 20.74 -2.50 21.57
C ARG A 6 20.74 -1.45 22.68
N SER A 7 20.38 -0.21 22.35
CA SER A 7 20.37 0.88 23.33
C SER A 7 19.55 0.52 24.57
N LEU A 8 20.16 0.66 25.76
CA LEU A 8 19.56 0.29 27.05
C LEU A 8 18.20 0.97 27.33
N SER A 9 17.92 2.09 26.66
CA SER A 9 16.62 2.77 26.67
C SER A 9 15.43 1.90 26.24
N ASN A 10 15.65 0.83 25.47
CA ASN A 10 14.56 -0.07 25.05
C ASN A 10 14.18 -1.12 26.12
N MET A 11 15.03 -1.36 27.13
CA MET A 11 14.81 -2.44 28.12
C MET A 11 13.82 -2.11 29.26
N LYS A 12 13.12 -0.96 29.20
CA LYS A 12 12.17 -0.53 30.25
C LYS A 12 10.75 -0.21 29.75
N VAL A 13 10.38 -0.61 28.54
CA VAL A 13 9.02 -0.37 27.99
C VAL A 13 8.23 -1.66 27.86
N SER A 14 7.30 -1.85 28.81
CA SER A 14 6.21 -2.83 28.81
C SER A 14 6.57 -4.29 28.48
N SER A 15 6.88 -5.07 29.51
CA SER A 15 6.63 -6.51 29.46
C SER A 15 5.13 -6.79 29.31
N LEU A 16 4.80 -7.92 28.66
CA LEU A 16 3.46 -8.46 28.35
C LEU A 16 2.85 -8.03 26.99
N ILE A 17 2.66 -9.06 26.14
CA ILE A 17 1.86 -9.18 24.90
C ILE A 17 2.62 -9.09 23.56
N VAL A 18 3.71 -8.33 23.42
CA VAL A 18 4.57 -8.39 22.21
C VAL A 18 5.77 -9.28 22.49
N GLU A 19 5.93 -10.36 21.72
CA GLU A 19 7.16 -11.17 21.76
C GLU A 19 8.32 -10.33 21.22
N GLU A 20 9.45 -10.34 21.93
CA GLU A 20 10.58 -9.38 21.82
C GLU A 20 11.37 -9.46 20.48
N TRP A 21 10.90 -10.25 19.51
CA TRP A 21 11.61 -10.60 18.29
C TRP A 21 11.11 -9.93 17.01
N ARG A 22 9.93 -9.29 17.00
CA ARG A 22 9.49 -8.57 15.79
C ARG A 22 10.32 -7.30 15.64
N ASP A 23 10.85 -7.08 14.45
CA ASP A 23 11.49 -5.81 14.11
C ASP A 23 10.49 -4.64 14.23
N ILE A 24 11.02 -3.43 14.36
CA ILE A 24 10.26 -2.18 14.39
C ILE A 24 10.89 -1.24 13.37
N TRP A 25 10.09 -0.37 12.74
CA TRP A 25 10.59 0.74 11.93
C TRP A 25 11.67 1.53 12.71
N SER A 26 12.80 1.83 12.07
CA SER A 26 13.92 2.48 12.78
C SER A 26 13.60 3.93 13.12
N ALA A 27 12.84 4.61 12.24
CA ALA A 27 12.24 5.91 12.49
C ALA A 27 10.75 5.93 12.11
N LYS A 28 9.98 6.81 12.76
CA LYS A 28 8.55 7.01 12.42
C LYS A 28 8.35 7.53 11.00
N SER A 29 9.32 8.26 10.45
CA SER A 29 9.31 8.70 9.06
C SER A 29 9.29 7.52 8.08
N GLU A 30 10.02 6.44 8.34
CA GLU A 30 10.05 5.24 7.47
C GLU A 30 8.66 4.59 7.37
N PHE A 31 7.93 4.48 8.49
CA PHE A 31 6.54 4.04 8.52
C PHE A 31 5.64 4.96 7.67
N MET A 32 5.75 6.28 7.85
CA MET A 32 4.93 7.23 7.10
C MET A 32 5.22 7.17 5.60
N PHE A 33 6.49 7.09 5.20
CA PHE A 33 6.89 6.94 3.80
C PHE A 33 6.46 5.60 3.22
N ALA A 34 6.52 4.49 3.97
CA ALA A 34 5.95 3.21 3.55
C ALA A 34 4.44 3.32 3.28
N ALA A 35 3.67 3.89 4.19
CA ALA A 35 2.23 4.04 4.00
C ALA A 35 1.85 5.08 2.93
N PHE A 36 2.60 6.18 2.77
CA PHE A 36 2.42 7.12 1.64
C PHE A 36 2.74 6.45 0.30
N ALA A 37 3.79 5.63 0.22
CA ALA A 37 4.19 4.94 -1.00
C ALA A 37 3.19 3.84 -1.41
N TYR A 38 2.49 3.24 -0.44
CA TYR A 38 1.36 2.36 -0.70
C TYR A 38 0.15 3.12 -1.25
N LEU A 39 -0.19 4.25 -0.62
CA LEU A 39 -1.34 5.08 -0.99
C LEU A 39 -1.12 5.94 -2.24
N PHE A 40 0.11 6.08 -2.73
CA PHE A 40 0.39 6.74 -4.01
C PHE A 40 0.00 5.78 -5.15
N ALA A 41 -1.29 5.67 -5.47
CA ALA A 41 -1.76 4.69 -6.44
C ALA A 41 -1.73 5.21 -7.89
N THR A 42 -1.29 4.36 -8.82
CA THR A 42 -1.38 4.60 -10.28
C THR A 42 -2.84 4.65 -10.77
N THR A 43 -3.77 4.00 -10.07
CA THR A 43 -5.20 3.95 -10.45
C THR A 43 -5.86 5.33 -10.47
N ASN A 44 -5.48 6.25 -9.57
CA ASN A 44 -5.97 7.63 -9.62
C ASN A 44 -5.36 8.44 -10.77
N PHE A 45 -4.14 8.13 -11.21
CA PHE A 45 -3.55 8.73 -12.41
C PHE A 45 -4.23 8.26 -13.70
N LEU A 46 -4.74 7.03 -13.74
CA LEU A 46 -5.25 6.38 -14.96
C LEU A 46 -6.78 6.34 -15.09
N ASN A 47 -7.54 6.42 -13.99
CA ASN A 47 -9.00 6.30 -14.04
C ASN A 47 -9.72 7.57 -13.57
N LEU A 48 -9.22 8.24 -12.53
CA LEU A 48 -9.93 9.32 -11.85
C LEU A 48 -10.30 10.50 -12.78
N PRO A 49 -9.46 10.96 -13.74
CA PRO A 49 -9.84 12.01 -14.70
C PRO A 49 -11.08 11.67 -15.52
N ARG A 50 -11.21 10.42 -15.99
CA ARG A 50 -12.40 9.98 -16.74
C ARG A 50 -13.63 9.86 -15.84
N LEU A 51 -13.45 9.28 -14.65
CA LEU A 51 -14.54 9.10 -13.69
C LEU A 51 -15.14 10.45 -13.27
N ILE A 52 -14.34 11.51 -13.19
CA ILE A 52 -14.84 12.88 -12.96
C ILE A 52 -15.77 13.31 -14.11
N LEU A 53 -15.34 13.18 -15.38
CA LEU A 53 -16.15 13.57 -16.54
C LEU A 53 -17.47 12.78 -16.62
N ASP A 54 -17.42 11.45 -16.55
CA ASP A 54 -18.62 10.59 -16.74
C ASP A 54 -19.71 10.83 -15.66
N ASN A 55 -19.33 11.32 -14.48
CA ASN A 55 -20.17 11.42 -13.29
C ASN A 55 -20.55 12.86 -12.88
N GLY A 56 -20.53 13.81 -13.82
CA GLY A 56 -21.01 15.19 -13.59
C GLY A 56 -19.90 16.19 -13.22
N GLY A 57 -18.69 15.97 -13.72
CA GLY A 57 -17.57 16.88 -13.52
C GLY A 57 -17.17 16.97 -12.04
N PRO A 58 -16.76 18.16 -11.55
CA PRO A 58 -16.28 18.31 -10.17
C PRO A 58 -17.30 17.99 -9.08
N ALA A 59 -18.59 17.86 -9.40
CA ALA A 59 -19.56 17.34 -8.44
C ALA A 59 -19.13 15.94 -7.94
N PHE A 60 -18.55 15.11 -8.81
CA PHE A 60 -17.98 13.81 -8.44
C PHE A 60 -16.86 13.93 -7.38
N LEU A 61 -16.07 15.00 -7.38
CA LEU A 61 -15.01 15.20 -6.39
C LEU A 61 -15.56 15.38 -4.97
N VAL A 62 -16.80 15.87 -4.81
CA VAL A 62 -17.47 15.93 -3.51
C VAL A 62 -17.83 14.53 -3.02
N ALA A 63 -18.37 13.67 -3.89
CA ALA A 63 -18.66 12.27 -3.57
C ALA A 63 -17.36 11.48 -3.27
N TYR A 64 -16.31 11.69 -4.05
CA TYR A 64 -14.99 11.05 -3.85
C TYR A 64 -14.32 11.53 -2.54
N GLY A 65 -14.35 12.84 -2.26
CA GLY A 65 -13.84 13.39 -1.00
C GLY A 65 -14.62 12.87 0.22
N ALA A 66 -15.94 12.77 0.11
CA ALA A 66 -16.78 12.15 1.15
C ALA A 66 -16.45 10.66 1.33
N ALA A 67 -16.21 9.90 0.25
CA ALA A 67 -15.77 8.51 0.33
C ALA A 67 -14.40 8.37 1.03
N LEU A 68 -13.44 9.25 0.75
CA LEU A 68 -12.15 9.25 1.45
C LEU A 68 -12.30 9.49 2.96
N VAL A 69 -13.14 10.44 3.37
CA VAL A 69 -13.32 10.82 4.78
C VAL A 69 -14.21 9.83 5.55
N LEU A 70 -15.30 9.34 4.95
CA LEU A 70 -16.31 8.53 5.63
C LEU A 70 -16.07 7.02 5.49
N VAL A 71 -15.39 6.56 4.42
CA VAL A 71 -15.13 5.14 4.16
C VAL A 71 -13.65 4.82 4.35
N VAL A 72 -12.76 5.46 3.58
CA VAL A 72 -11.33 5.07 3.58
C VAL A 72 -10.64 5.41 4.89
N PHE A 73 -10.83 6.60 5.46
CA PHE A 73 -10.14 7.01 6.69
C PHE A 73 -10.43 6.12 7.91
N PRO A 74 -11.69 5.75 8.22
CA PRO A 74 -11.98 4.73 9.23
C PRO A 74 -11.32 3.38 8.97
N ILE A 75 -11.26 2.91 7.72
CA ILE A 75 -10.70 1.60 7.36
C ILE A 75 -9.17 1.61 7.48
N VAL A 76 -8.49 2.66 6.99
CA VAL A 76 -7.04 2.86 7.17
C VAL A 76 -6.67 2.90 8.65
N ALA A 77 -7.45 3.61 9.47
CA ALA A 77 -7.26 3.64 10.91
C ALA A 77 -7.48 2.26 11.57
N LEU A 78 -8.46 1.49 11.09
CA LEU A 78 -8.77 0.14 11.56
C LEU A 78 -7.67 -0.87 11.20
N GLU A 79 -7.19 -0.91 9.95
CA GLU A 79 -6.11 -1.81 9.51
C GLU A 79 -4.81 -1.53 10.26
N ILE A 80 -4.42 -0.26 10.39
CA ILE A 80 -3.21 0.13 11.13
C ILE A 80 -3.37 -0.17 12.64
N CYS A 81 -4.56 0.04 13.20
CA CYS A 81 -4.86 -0.32 14.59
C CYS A 81 -4.77 -1.83 14.83
N LEU A 82 -5.32 -2.65 13.92
CA LEU A 82 -5.24 -4.12 13.97
C LEU A 82 -3.77 -4.59 13.92
N GLY A 83 -2.98 -4.04 12.99
CA GLY A 83 -1.55 -4.27 12.90
C GLY A 83 -0.82 -3.92 14.20
N GLN A 84 -0.92 -2.67 14.64
CA GLN A 84 -0.19 -2.14 15.81
C GLN A 84 -0.64 -2.79 17.15
N LEU A 85 -1.90 -3.19 17.28
CA LEU A 85 -2.43 -3.86 18.47
C LEU A 85 -1.88 -5.28 18.61
N THR A 86 -1.88 -6.02 17.50
CA THR A 86 -1.52 -7.46 17.48
C THR A 86 -0.03 -7.70 17.29
N GLY A 87 0.69 -6.78 16.64
CA GLY A 87 2.09 -6.96 16.27
C GLY A 87 2.30 -8.11 15.29
N ARG A 88 1.34 -8.36 14.38
CA ARG A 88 1.35 -9.51 13.45
C ARG A 88 0.87 -9.13 12.05
N GLY A 89 1.29 -9.90 11.05
CA GLY A 89 0.72 -9.88 9.70
C GLY A 89 -0.73 -10.41 9.68
N PRO A 90 -1.46 -10.16 8.58
CA PRO A 90 -2.93 -10.27 8.52
C PRO A 90 -3.48 -11.62 9.01
N VAL A 91 -2.93 -12.75 8.56
CA VAL A 91 -3.40 -14.10 8.96
C VAL A 91 -3.40 -14.30 10.48
N GLN A 92 -2.33 -13.88 11.16
CA GLN A 92 -2.18 -14.08 12.58
C GLN A 92 -2.84 -12.94 13.39
N ALA A 93 -2.94 -11.74 12.83
CA ALA A 93 -3.73 -10.65 13.39
C ALA A 93 -5.23 -11.02 13.50
N PHE A 94 -5.84 -11.52 12.42
CA PHE A 94 -7.23 -12.00 12.46
C PHE A 94 -7.43 -13.21 13.38
N TYR A 95 -6.47 -14.15 13.43
CA TYR A 95 -6.54 -15.25 14.39
C TYR A 95 -6.51 -14.76 15.86
N ASN A 96 -5.68 -13.76 16.16
CA ASN A 96 -5.59 -13.16 17.49
C ASN A 96 -6.88 -12.41 17.85
N ILE A 97 -7.54 -11.75 16.90
CA ILE A 97 -8.87 -11.17 17.09
C ILE A 97 -9.94 -12.26 17.29
N CYS A 98 -10.12 -13.17 16.34
CA CYS A 98 -11.13 -14.21 16.37
C CYS A 98 -10.73 -15.39 15.45
N PRO A 99 -10.47 -16.60 15.97
CA PRO A 99 -9.96 -17.72 15.19
C PRO A 99 -10.81 -18.12 13.97
N VAL A 100 -12.13 -17.89 14.04
CA VAL A 100 -13.07 -18.10 12.92
C VAL A 100 -12.70 -17.27 11.68
N PHE A 101 -12.22 -16.03 11.88
CA PHE A 101 -11.88 -15.10 10.79
C PHE A 101 -10.43 -15.17 10.33
N LYS A 102 -9.64 -16.16 10.80
CA LYS A 102 -8.29 -16.43 10.26
C LYS A 102 -8.28 -16.57 8.73
N GLY A 103 -9.38 -17.05 8.14
CA GLY A 103 -9.56 -17.14 6.70
C GLY A 103 -9.49 -15.80 5.96
N VAL A 104 -9.93 -14.69 6.58
CA VAL A 104 -9.89 -13.34 5.96
C VAL A 104 -8.44 -12.94 5.66
N GLY A 105 -7.54 -13.06 6.63
CA GLY A 105 -6.13 -12.77 6.42
C GLY A 105 -5.46 -13.71 5.40
N ILE A 106 -5.92 -14.95 5.25
CA ILE A 106 -5.42 -15.86 4.20
C ILE A 106 -5.92 -15.39 2.83
N SER A 107 -7.18 -14.95 2.74
CA SER A 107 -7.77 -14.37 1.54
C SER A 107 -7.05 -13.10 1.08
N GLN A 108 -6.72 -12.19 2.00
CA GLN A 108 -5.90 -11.00 1.72
C GLN A 108 -4.53 -11.35 1.11
N ILE A 109 -3.89 -12.40 1.61
CA ILE A 109 -2.59 -12.88 1.13
C ILE A 109 -2.70 -13.58 -0.23
N LEU A 110 -3.72 -14.43 -0.45
CA LEU A 110 -3.98 -15.01 -1.77
C LEU A 110 -4.30 -13.93 -2.81
N PHE A 111 -5.15 -12.97 -2.46
CA PHE A 111 -5.47 -11.83 -3.32
C PHE A 111 -4.20 -11.02 -3.67
N SER A 112 -3.35 -10.73 -2.68
CA SER A 112 -2.06 -10.06 -2.89
C SER A 112 -1.13 -10.85 -3.84
N LEU A 113 -1.12 -12.18 -3.78
CA LEU A 113 -0.37 -13.03 -4.72
C LEU A 113 -0.89 -12.90 -6.16
N PHE A 114 -2.20 -12.91 -6.39
CA PHE A 114 -2.76 -12.69 -7.73
C PHE A 114 -2.49 -11.26 -8.25
N VAL A 115 -2.61 -10.24 -7.38
CA VAL A 115 -2.29 -8.84 -7.74
C VAL A 115 -0.82 -8.71 -8.12
N LEU A 116 0.10 -9.30 -7.36
CA LEU A 116 1.52 -9.32 -7.71
C LEU A 116 1.76 -10.05 -9.04
N ALA A 117 1.21 -11.26 -9.22
CA ALA A 117 1.42 -12.05 -10.44
C ALA A 117 0.92 -11.31 -11.70
N THR A 118 -0.29 -10.73 -11.64
CA THR A 118 -0.87 -9.96 -12.76
C THR A 118 -0.13 -8.65 -13.02
N MET A 119 0.08 -7.83 -11.99
CA MET A 119 0.67 -6.50 -12.16
C MET A 119 2.16 -6.57 -12.56
N THR A 120 2.80 -7.74 -12.39
CA THR A 120 4.15 -7.99 -12.92
C THR A 120 4.17 -7.76 -14.43
N HIS A 121 3.08 -8.09 -15.13
CA HIS A 121 2.95 -7.83 -16.58
C HIS A 121 3.02 -6.34 -16.92
N PHE A 122 2.26 -5.53 -16.19
CA PHE A 122 2.19 -4.09 -16.42
C PHE A 122 3.51 -3.41 -16.03
N LEU A 123 4.14 -3.81 -14.92
CA LEU A 123 5.46 -3.32 -14.54
C LEU A 123 6.56 -3.76 -15.52
N ALA A 124 6.49 -4.99 -16.05
CA ALA A 124 7.41 -5.46 -17.09
C ALA A 124 7.27 -4.63 -18.37
N ARG A 125 6.04 -4.30 -18.77
CA ARG A 125 5.80 -3.38 -19.90
C ARG A 125 6.38 -1.99 -19.66
N LEU A 126 6.26 -1.43 -18.45
CA LEU A 126 6.91 -0.15 -18.10
C LEU A 126 8.44 -0.23 -18.27
N ILE A 127 9.08 -1.30 -17.80
CA ILE A 127 10.52 -1.53 -17.96
C ILE A 127 10.91 -1.66 -19.44
N ILE A 128 10.11 -2.35 -20.26
CA ILE A 128 10.35 -2.48 -21.71
C ILE A 128 10.25 -1.12 -22.42
N PHE A 129 9.28 -0.28 -22.04
CA PHE A 129 9.19 1.10 -22.58
C PHE A 129 10.37 1.98 -22.12
N ILE A 130 10.85 1.82 -20.88
CA ILE A 130 12.07 2.49 -20.38
C ILE A 130 13.31 2.02 -21.15
N TYR A 131 13.43 0.72 -21.41
CA TYR A 131 14.50 0.15 -22.24
C TYR A 131 14.46 0.70 -23.67
N ALA A 132 13.28 0.73 -24.29
CA ALA A 132 13.09 1.30 -25.62
C ALA A 132 13.41 2.82 -25.65
N LEU A 133 13.10 3.58 -24.59
CA LEU A 133 13.56 4.96 -24.45
C LEU A 133 15.08 5.05 -24.46
N PHE A 134 15.77 4.26 -23.63
CA PHE A 134 17.23 4.26 -23.58
C PHE A 134 17.86 3.86 -24.92
N TRP A 135 17.28 2.88 -25.61
CA TRP A 135 17.69 2.50 -26.97
C TRP A 135 17.61 3.68 -27.96
N THR A 136 16.56 4.50 -27.92
CA THR A 136 16.51 5.73 -28.75
C THR A 136 17.53 6.80 -28.36
N LEU A 137 18.12 6.72 -27.17
CA LEU A 137 19.15 7.65 -26.69
C LEU A 137 20.56 7.14 -27.02
N THR A 138 20.80 5.82 -26.96
CA THR A 138 22.09 5.23 -27.33
C THR A 138 22.35 5.26 -28.83
N ASP A 139 21.31 5.02 -29.63
CA ASP A 139 21.40 4.94 -31.09
C ASP A 139 21.20 6.33 -31.77
N ASP A 140 21.08 7.40 -30.97
CA ASP A 140 20.72 8.77 -31.36
C ASP A 140 19.55 8.89 -32.37
N ARG A 141 18.58 7.96 -32.27
CA ARG A 141 17.46 7.88 -33.20
C ARG A 141 16.51 9.08 -33.01
N PRO A 142 16.10 9.79 -34.07
CA PRO A 142 15.13 10.88 -33.93
C PRO A 142 13.75 10.35 -33.52
N GLY A 143 13.17 10.92 -32.46
CA GLY A 143 11.84 10.54 -31.96
C GLY A 143 11.82 9.33 -31.00
N LEU A 144 10.67 8.66 -30.93
CA LEU A 144 10.32 7.54 -30.04
C LEU A 144 9.48 6.52 -30.83
N PRO A 145 9.64 5.20 -30.62
CA PRO A 145 9.00 4.18 -31.45
C PRO A 145 7.47 4.14 -31.30
N TRP A 146 6.93 4.55 -30.15
CA TRP A 146 5.47 4.65 -29.97
C TRP A 146 4.85 5.96 -30.48
N LEU A 147 5.66 6.89 -31.00
CA LEU A 147 5.21 8.14 -31.62
C LEU A 147 5.39 8.15 -33.13
N HIS A 148 6.55 7.68 -33.60
CA HIS A 148 7.03 7.86 -34.96
C HIS A 148 7.24 6.52 -35.68
N CYS A 149 6.69 6.39 -36.89
CA CYS A 149 6.92 5.23 -37.76
C CYS A 149 8.19 5.41 -38.59
N LYS A 150 8.42 6.60 -39.16
CA LYS A 150 9.44 6.84 -40.19
C LYS A 150 10.87 6.49 -39.75
N ASN A 151 11.17 6.63 -38.47
CA ASN A 151 12.51 6.46 -37.91
C ASN A 151 12.73 5.08 -37.27
N PHE A 152 11.73 4.20 -37.37
CA PHE A 152 11.69 2.88 -36.75
C PHE A 152 11.13 1.85 -37.76
N PRO A 153 11.93 1.44 -38.77
CA PRO A 153 11.50 0.42 -39.73
C PRO A 153 11.10 -0.89 -39.05
N GLU A 154 11.59 -1.16 -37.84
CA GLU A 154 11.28 -2.34 -37.04
C GLU A 154 9.80 -2.46 -36.64
N ILE A 155 9.00 -1.38 -36.69
CA ILE A 155 7.54 -1.42 -36.44
C ILE A 155 6.70 -1.35 -37.73
N GLN A 156 7.32 -1.22 -38.91
CA GLN A 156 6.64 -0.94 -40.17
C GLN A 156 6.16 -2.20 -40.92
N PHE A 157 5.52 -3.13 -40.20
CA PHE A 157 4.84 -4.28 -40.80
C PHE A 157 3.46 -3.83 -41.36
N GLY A 158 3.49 -3.26 -42.56
CA GLY A 158 2.33 -2.71 -43.26
C GLY A 158 2.14 -1.20 -43.04
N PRO A 159 0.92 -0.66 -43.25
CA PRO A 159 0.64 0.75 -43.05
C PRO A 159 0.86 1.13 -41.57
N CYS A 160 1.58 2.22 -41.35
CA CYS A 160 1.92 2.77 -40.04
C CYS A 160 1.71 4.29 -40.08
N ARG A 161 0.99 4.83 -39.10
CA ARG A 161 0.73 6.27 -38.94
C ARG A 161 1.36 6.81 -37.67
N GLU A 162 1.98 7.98 -37.78
CA GLU A 162 2.49 8.76 -36.65
C GLU A 162 1.38 8.96 -35.61
N SER A 163 1.59 8.58 -34.34
CA SER A 163 0.52 8.55 -33.32
C SER A 163 -0.17 9.91 -33.11
N MET A 164 0.57 11.00 -33.28
CA MET A 164 0.04 12.37 -33.17
C MET A 164 -0.86 12.76 -34.36
N SER A 165 -0.63 12.20 -35.56
CA SER A 165 -1.45 12.51 -36.74
C SER A 165 -2.77 11.75 -36.77
N VAL A 166 -2.85 10.61 -36.07
CA VAL A 166 -4.12 9.91 -35.81
C VAL A 166 -5.03 10.80 -34.95
N ILE A 167 -4.49 11.42 -33.88
CA ILE A 167 -5.24 12.34 -33.02
C ILE A 167 -5.72 13.58 -33.81
N SER A 168 -4.88 14.21 -34.63
CA SER A 168 -5.31 15.39 -35.39
C SER A 168 -6.35 15.08 -36.48
N GLN A 169 -6.40 13.84 -36.99
CA GLN A 169 -7.43 13.39 -37.93
C GLN A 169 -8.80 13.16 -37.28
N ASN A 170 -8.87 12.95 -35.96
CA ASN A 170 -10.14 12.88 -35.25
C ASN A 170 -10.87 14.25 -35.28
N GLY A 171 -10.13 15.37 -35.25
CA GLY A 171 -10.68 16.72 -35.27
C GLY A 171 -11.21 17.18 -36.63
N THR A 172 -10.71 16.62 -37.75
CA THR A 172 -11.15 16.98 -39.10
C THR A 172 -12.28 16.08 -39.64
N SER A 173 -12.67 15.04 -38.89
CA SER A 173 -13.62 14.00 -39.30
C SER A 173 -15.10 14.40 -39.14
N ALA A 174 -15.46 15.62 -39.51
CA ALA A 174 -16.86 16.10 -39.52
C ALA A 174 -17.68 15.65 -40.74
N ILE A 175 -17.12 14.78 -41.61
CA ILE A 175 -17.79 14.29 -42.84
C ILE A 175 -17.99 12.78 -42.77
N VAL A 176 -19.21 12.41 -42.37
CA VAL A 176 -20.01 11.20 -42.69
C VAL A 176 -19.24 9.96 -43.20
N GLY A 177 -19.17 8.90 -42.36
CA GLY A 177 -18.94 7.51 -42.81
C GLY A 177 -17.82 6.71 -42.12
N THR A 178 -17.49 7.00 -40.86
CA THR A 178 -16.10 6.81 -40.36
C THR A 178 -15.85 5.94 -39.12
N VAL A 179 -16.82 5.20 -38.55
CA VAL A 179 -16.51 4.32 -37.38
C VAL A 179 -15.48 3.24 -37.71
N GLN A 180 -15.65 2.52 -38.83
CA GLN A 180 -14.68 1.51 -39.28
C GLN A 180 -13.30 2.13 -39.59
N ARG A 181 -13.29 3.34 -40.17
CA ARG A 181 -12.04 4.05 -40.51
C ARG A 181 -11.27 4.50 -39.27
N LEU A 182 -11.97 4.94 -38.22
CA LEU A 182 -11.38 5.35 -36.95
C LEU A 182 -10.70 4.17 -36.24
N ALA A 183 -11.35 3.00 -36.21
CA ALA A 183 -10.77 1.78 -35.67
C ALA A 183 -9.49 1.38 -36.45
N THR A 184 -9.52 1.40 -37.78
CA THR A 184 -8.32 1.10 -38.60
C THR A 184 -7.20 2.12 -38.38
N PHE A 185 -7.49 3.41 -38.18
CA PHE A 185 -6.44 4.40 -37.89
C PHE A 185 -5.80 4.22 -36.51
N HIS A 186 -6.57 3.77 -35.51
CA HIS A 186 -6.01 3.38 -34.22
C HIS A 186 -5.12 2.14 -34.33
N GLU A 187 -5.53 1.11 -35.09
CA GLU A 187 -4.71 -0.08 -35.34
C GLU A 187 -3.42 0.23 -36.12
N GLU A 188 -3.48 1.16 -37.09
CA GLU A 188 -2.32 1.66 -37.86
C GLU A 188 -1.39 2.59 -37.07
N SER A 189 -1.76 3.05 -35.87
CA SER A 189 -0.92 3.99 -35.09
C SER A 189 0.43 3.38 -34.67
N ALA A 190 1.49 4.21 -34.63
CA ALA A 190 2.82 3.78 -34.17
C ALA A 190 2.77 3.17 -32.75
N MET A 191 1.93 3.70 -31.86
CA MET A 191 1.66 3.13 -30.53
C MET A 191 1.08 1.71 -30.60
N SER A 192 0.07 1.47 -31.45
CA SER A 192 -0.51 0.14 -31.66
C SER A 192 0.50 -0.84 -32.26
N LYS A 193 1.21 -0.41 -33.32
CA LYS A 193 2.25 -1.22 -33.98
C LYS A 193 3.38 -1.59 -33.02
N PHE A 194 3.85 -0.64 -32.20
CA PHE A 194 4.85 -0.89 -31.17
C PHE A 194 4.35 -1.88 -30.10
N GLN A 195 3.11 -1.74 -29.62
CA GLN A 195 2.52 -2.71 -28.67
C GLN A 195 2.39 -4.11 -29.28
N ASN A 196 2.03 -4.23 -30.56
CA ASN A 196 1.88 -5.52 -31.21
C ASN A 196 3.24 -6.19 -31.49
N LEU A 197 4.27 -5.42 -31.84
CA LEU A 197 5.67 -5.87 -31.88
C LEU A 197 6.15 -6.34 -30.50
N LEU A 198 5.79 -5.63 -29.43
CA LEU A 198 6.21 -6.01 -28.08
C LEU A 198 5.49 -7.25 -27.56
N ASP A 199 4.17 -7.34 -27.73
CA ASP A 199 3.37 -8.42 -27.14
C ASP A 199 3.40 -9.72 -27.98
N HIS A 200 3.43 -9.62 -29.32
CA HIS A 200 3.21 -10.75 -30.25
C HIS A 200 1.99 -11.61 -29.86
N LYS A 201 0.84 -10.97 -29.63
CA LYS A 201 -0.38 -11.59 -29.07
C LYS A 201 -0.85 -12.81 -29.87
N SER A 202 -1.35 -13.83 -29.17
CA SER A 202 -2.05 -14.98 -29.78
C SER A 202 -3.48 -14.62 -30.19
N ASP A 203 -4.14 -15.49 -30.95
CA ASP A 203 -5.51 -15.26 -31.45
C ASP A 203 -6.60 -15.46 -30.35
N SER A 204 -6.28 -16.22 -29.30
CA SER A 204 -7.17 -16.49 -28.18
C SER A 204 -6.38 -16.76 -26.89
N VAL A 205 -6.99 -16.51 -25.73
CA VAL A 205 -6.37 -16.82 -24.42
C VAL A 205 -6.12 -18.31 -24.18
N ALA A 206 -6.81 -19.19 -24.93
CA ALA A 206 -6.58 -20.63 -24.90
C ALA A 206 -5.27 -21.04 -25.62
N ASP A 207 -4.86 -20.27 -26.63
CA ASP A 207 -3.55 -20.42 -27.26
C ASP A 207 -2.53 -19.60 -26.47
N VAL A 208 -1.85 -20.27 -25.55
CA VAL A 208 -0.80 -19.66 -24.70
C VAL A 208 0.35 -19.11 -25.55
N GLY A 209 0.62 -19.73 -26.71
CA GLY A 209 1.76 -19.43 -27.55
C GLY A 209 3.11 -19.66 -26.85
N ASN A 210 4.15 -19.00 -27.36
CA ASN A 210 5.50 -19.04 -26.82
C ASN A 210 5.71 -18.01 -25.68
N PHE A 211 6.81 -18.17 -24.96
CA PHE A 211 7.29 -17.12 -24.04
C PHE A 211 7.87 -15.94 -24.80
N ASN A 212 7.49 -14.74 -24.40
CA ASN A 212 8.07 -13.50 -24.89
C ASN A 212 9.30 -13.14 -24.05
N TRP A 213 10.47 -13.21 -24.66
CA TRP A 213 11.75 -13.03 -23.97
C TRP A 213 11.92 -11.64 -23.35
N HIS A 214 11.37 -10.59 -23.97
CA HIS A 214 11.44 -9.23 -23.42
C HIS A 214 10.68 -9.13 -22.09
N PHE A 215 9.50 -9.75 -22.02
CA PHE A 215 8.74 -9.83 -20.77
C PHE A 215 9.47 -10.70 -19.76
N LEU A 216 9.97 -11.91 -20.11
CA LEU A 216 10.72 -12.76 -19.17
C LEU A 216 11.90 -12.03 -18.51
N VAL A 217 12.74 -11.35 -19.29
CA VAL A 217 13.89 -10.60 -18.76
C VAL A 217 13.44 -9.46 -17.85
N ALA A 218 12.40 -8.72 -18.23
CA ALA A 218 11.84 -7.65 -17.39
C ALA A 218 11.20 -8.19 -16.09
N GLN A 219 10.49 -9.32 -16.13
CA GLN A 219 9.95 -9.99 -14.94
C GLN A 219 11.05 -10.44 -13.99
N CYS A 220 12.13 -11.04 -14.51
CA CYS A 220 13.30 -11.42 -13.70
C CYS A 220 13.93 -10.20 -13.01
N LEU A 221 14.09 -9.08 -13.72
CA LEU A 221 14.60 -7.84 -13.13
C LEU A 221 13.69 -7.31 -12.01
N ILE A 222 12.37 -7.33 -12.19
CA ILE A 222 11.39 -6.93 -11.15
C ILE A 222 11.58 -7.77 -9.88
N TRP A 223 11.62 -9.09 -10.01
CA TRP A 223 11.71 -9.97 -8.84
C TRP A 223 13.07 -9.90 -8.14
N ILE A 224 14.15 -9.60 -8.88
CA ILE A 224 15.46 -9.24 -8.30
C ILE A 224 15.35 -7.93 -7.50
N LEU A 225 14.72 -6.89 -8.04
CA LEU A 225 14.55 -5.61 -7.33
C LEU A 225 13.68 -5.77 -6.07
N VAL A 226 12.58 -6.53 -6.13
CA VAL A 226 11.72 -6.83 -4.98
C VAL A 226 12.49 -7.65 -3.93
N PHE A 227 13.23 -8.67 -4.34
CA PHE A 227 14.08 -9.45 -3.45
C PHE A 227 15.09 -8.55 -2.72
N CYS A 228 15.85 -7.74 -3.46
CA CYS A 228 16.82 -6.79 -2.91
C CYS A 228 16.18 -5.78 -1.95
N ALA A 229 14.91 -5.41 -2.11
CA ALA A 229 14.22 -4.48 -1.21
C ALA A 229 13.77 -5.13 0.12
N ILE A 230 13.37 -6.41 0.11
CA ILE A 230 12.77 -7.08 1.29
C ILE A 230 13.71 -8.03 2.03
N CYS A 231 14.81 -8.48 1.44
CA CYS A 231 15.64 -9.59 1.96
C CYS A 231 16.23 -9.38 3.38
N PHE A 232 16.41 -8.13 3.81
CA PHE A 232 16.87 -7.77 5.16
C PHE A 232 15.76 -7.26 6.08
N GLY A 233 14.50 -7.27 5.64
CA GLY A 233 13.34 -6.86 6.42
C GLY A 233 13.17 -5.34 6.56
N VAL A 234 12.27 -4.93 7.46
CA VAL A 234 11.70 -3.56 7.48
C VAL A 234 12.70 -2.43 7.71
N ARG A 235 13.80 -2.65 8.44
CA ARG A 235 14.82 -1.61 8.69
C ARG A 235 15.66 -1.27 7.45
N TRP A 236 15.75 -2.21 6.51
CA TRP A 236 16.37 -1.98 5.21
C TRP A 236 15.33 -1.40 4.25
N LEU A 237 14.17 -2.06 4.16
CA LEU A 237 13.08 -1.65 3.28
C LEU A 237 12.61 -0.21 3.55
N GLY A 238 12.57 0.23 4.82
CA GLY A 238 12.23 1.60 5.18
C GLY A 238 13.13 2.64 4.52
N LYS A 239 14.44 2.35 4.39
CA LYS A 239 15.40 3.22 3.71
C LYS A 239 15.22 3.22 2.19
N VAL A 240 14.96 2.03 1.62
CA VAL A 240 14.67 1.87 0.20
C VAL A 240 13.43 2.68 -0.18
N ILE A 241 12.33 2.53 0.57
CA ILE A 241 11.07 3.21 0.29
C ILE A 241 11.15 4.73 0.45
N VAL A 242 11.92 5.26 1.42
CA VAL A 242 12.15 6.72 1.51
C VAL A 242 12.69 7.27 0.18
N PHE A 243 13.68 6.61 -0.41
CA PHE A 243 14.19 6.99 -1.74
C PHE A 243 13.16 6.76 -2.85
N SER A 244 12.60 5.56 -2.97
CA SER A 244 11.69 5.20 -4.06
C SER A 244 10.30 5.85 -3.97
N PHE A 245 9.96 6.54 -2.87
CA PHE A 245 8.80 7.45 -2.76
C PHE A 245 9.13 8.90 -3.18
N ILE A 246 10.27 9.43 -2.74
CA ILE A 246 10.65 10.82 -3.03
C ILE A 246 10.85 11.03 -4.55
N VAL A 247 11.44 10.04 -5.24
CA VAL A 247 11.65 10.09 -6.69
C VAL A 247 10.33 10.29 -7.47
N PRO A 248 9.31 9.42 -7.40
CA PRO A 248 8.06 9.63 -8.12
C PRO A 248 7.31 10.89 -7.65
N LEU A 249 7.40 11.29 -6.38
CA LEU A 249 6.78 12.55 -5.95
C LEU A 249 7.41 13.76 -6.67
N ALA A 250 8.74 13.81 -6.77
CA ALA A 250 9.45 14.86 -7.51
C ALA A 250 9.15 14.80 -9.02
N LEU A 251 9.08 13.61 -9.62
CA LEU A 251 8.73 13.43 -11.03
C LEU A 251 7.29 13.90 -11.33
N LEU A 252 6.32 13.60 -10.45
CA LEU A 252 4.95 14.09 -10.57
C LEU A 252 4.89 15.62 -10.49
N LEU A 253 5.60 16.24 -9.55
CA LEU A 253 5.65 17.70 -9.43
C LEU A 253 6.28 18.37 -10.66
N ALA A 254 7.35 17.78 -11.22
CA ALA A 254 8.00 18.28 -12.43
C ALA A 254 7.09 18.17 -13.67
N LEU A 255 6.39 17.04 -13.84
CA LEU A 255 5.41 16.84 -14.92
C LEU A 255 4.20 17.76 -14.76
N CYS A 256 3.67 17.88 -13.54
CA CYS A 256 2.56 18.79 -13.22
C CYS A 256 2.93 20.24 -13.59
N GLY A 257 4.07 20.73 -13.10
CA GLY A 257 4.57 22.06 -13.46
C GLY A 257 4.69 22.24 -14.98
N ARG A 258 5.31 21.27 -15.67
CA ARG A 258 5.45 21.33 -17.13
C ARG A 258 4.09 21.36 -17.85
N ALA A 259 3.10 20.62 -17.36
CA ALA A 259 1.76 20.56 -17.93
C ALA A 259 0.99 21.87 -17.70
N MET A 260 1.01 22.42 -16.47
CA MET A 260 0.32 23.66 -16.11
C MET A 260 0.82 24.89 -16.91
N PHE A 261 2.11 24.92 -17.28
CA PHE A 261 2.69 25.97 -18.13
C PHE A 261 2.57 25.68 -19.65
N ALA A 262 1.79 24.69 -20.06
CA ALA A 262 1.48 24.46 -21.47
C ALA A 262 0.28 25.33 -21.93
N SER A 263 0.28 25.75 -23.19
CA SER A 263 -0.86 26.45 -23.79
C SER A 263 -2.12 25.58 -23.76
N GLY A 264 -3.31 26.15 -23.51
CA GLY A 264 -4.56 25.39 -23.39
C GLY A 264 -4.88 24.92 -21.96
N ALA A 265 -3.99 25.15 -20.99
CA ALA A 265 -4.21 24.73 -19.60
C ALA A 265 -5.35 25.53 -18.94
N VAL A 266 -5.37 26.86 -19.04
CA VAL A 266 -6.41 27.67 -18.36
C VAL A 266 -7.79 27.37 -18.93
N GLU A 267 -7.87 27.24 -20.25
CA GLU A 267 -9.07 26.94 -21.02
C GLU A 267 -9.63 25.57 -20.66
N ILE A 268 -8.78 24.52 -20.61
CA ILE A 268 -9.24 23.18 -20.22
C ILE A 268 -9.63 23.10 -18.75
N PHE A 269 -8.99 23.88 -17.85
CA PHE A 269 -9.42 23.92 -16.46
C PHE A 269 -10.79 24.58 -16.32
N GLN A 270 -11.13 25.57 -17.16
CA GLN A 270 -12.48 26.12 -17.22
C GLN A 270 -13.49 25.09 -17.77
N GLU A 271 -13.21 24.47 -18.93
CA GLU A 271 -14.10 23.46 -19.52
C GLU A 271 -14.31 22.26 -18.57
N PHE A 272 -13.23 21.74 -17.99
CA PHE A 272 -13.26 20.57 -17.12
C PHE A 272 -13.83 20.86 -15.74
N PHE A 273 -13.59 22.03 -15.12
CA PHE A 273 -14.05 22.32 -13.75
C PHE A 273 -15.24 23.29 -13.63
N VAL A 274 -15.62 24.01 -14.68
CA VAL A 274 -16.78 24.91 -14.66
C VAL A 274 -17.87 24.38 -15.58
N ASP A 275 -17.54 24.11 -16.85
CA ASP A 275 -18.58 23.81 -17.85
C ASP A 275 -19.13 22.38 -17.73
N SER A 276 -18.33 21.43 -17.22
CA SER A 276 -18.78 20.04 -16.95
C SER A 276 -19.53 19.84 -15.62
N LEU A 277 -19.69 20.90 -14.80
CA LEU A 277 -20.23 20.82 -13.44
C LEU A 277 -21.73 20.53 -13.42
N ASP A 278 -22.12 19.31 -13.02
CA ASP A 278 -23.53 18.93 -12.84
C ASP A 278 -23.83 18.44 -11.41
N TRP A 279 -24.42 19.33 -10.60
CA TRP A 279 -24.88 19.00 -9.25
C TRP A 279 -26.06 18.01 -9.21
N HIS A 280 -26.84 17.87 -10.29
CA HIS A 280 -27.96 16.92 -10.31
C HIS A 280 -27.48 15.47 -10.35
N LYS A 281 -26.29 15.20 -10.90
CA LYS A 281 -25.66 13.88 -10.89
C LYS A 281 -25.43 13.31 -9.48
N LEU A 282 -25.24 14.16 -8.45
CA LEU A 282 -25.14 13.69 -7.06
C LEU A 282 -26.42 13.06 -6.49
N LYS A 283 -27.56 13.17 -7.20
CA LYS A 283 -28.80 12.44 -6.85
C LYS A 283 -28.79 10.99 -7.32
N ASP A 284 -27.91 10.63 -8.27
CA ASP A 284 -27.74 9.27 -8.75
C ASP A 284 -26.86 8.47 -7.78
N TYR A 285 -27.38 7.33 -7.30
CA TYR A 285 -26.63 6.45 -6.41
C TYR A 285 -25.42 5.79 -7.11
N LEU A 286 -25.42 5.69 -8.44
CA LEU A 286 -24.31 5.16 -9.21
C LEU A 286 -23.06 6.06 -9.12
N VAL A 287 -23.25 7.37 -9.02
CA VAL A 287 -22.16 8.34 -8.81
C VAL A 287 -21.45 8.08 -7.48
N TRP A 288 -22.23 7.90 -6.41
CA TRP A 288 -21.72 7.55 -5.08
C TRP A 288 -21.07 6.16 -5.04
N LYS A 289 -21.69 5.17 -5.67
CA LYS A 289 -21.14 3.81 -5.80
C LYS A 289 -19.76 3.86 -6.47
N THR A 290 -19.65 4.52 -7.62
CA THR A 290 -18.40 4.69 -8.38
C THR A 290 -17.33 5.45 -7.58
N ALA A 291 -17.72 6.51 -6.86
CA ALA A 291 -16.81 7.28 -6.01
C ALA A 291 -16.22 6.45 -4.87
N VAL A 292 -17.03 5.64 -4.18
CA VAL A 292 -16.57 4.76 -3.10
C VAL A 292 -15.75 3.59 -3.63
N GLU A 293 -16.17 2.99 -4.74
CA GLU A 293 -15.45 1.89 -5.40
C GLU A 293 -14.03 2.34 -5.82
N GLN A 294 -13.91 3.51 -6.48
CA GLN A 294 -12.61 4.10 -6.81
C GLN A 294 -11.79 4.43 -5.56
N ALA A 295 -12.39 4.98 -4.50
CA ALA A 295 -11.67 5.32 -3.27
C ALA A 295 -11.11 4.08 -2.54
N ILE A 296 -11.85 2.96 -2.53
CA ILE A 296 -11.38 1.67 -1.99
C ILE A 296 -10.23 1.13 -2.86
N LEU A 297 -10.41 1.06 -4.17
CA LEU A 297 -9.39 0.52 -5.10
C LEU A 297 -8.12 1.38 -5.16
N ALA A 298 -8.21 2.69 -4.98
CA ALA A 298 -7.07 3.60 -4.97
C ALA A 298 -6.31 3.66 -3.63
N SER A 299 -6.95 3.27 -2.52
CA SER A 299 -6.28 3.21 -1.21
C SER A 299 -5.70 1.82 -0.88
N GLY A 300 -6.10 0.77 -1.60
CA GLY A 300 -5.62 -0.59 -1.36
C GLY A 300 -6.06 -1.19 -0.02
N VAL A 301 -7.10 -0.62 0.60
CA VAL A 301 -7.64 -1.14 1.87
C VAL A 301 -8.24 -2.53 1.67
N GLY A 302 -8.05 -3.41 2.65
CA GLY A 302 -8.49 -4.81 2.55
C GLY A 302 -7.52 -5.74 1.82
N PHE A 303 -6.31 -5.26 1.48
CA PHE A 303 -5.22 -6.10 0.96
C PHE A 303 -4.31 -6.62 2.11
N GLY A 304 -4.52 -6.14 3.35
CA GLY A 304 -3.70 -6.49 4.52
C GLY A 304 -2.31 -5.84 4.56
N ALA A 305 -1.96 -5.01 3.57
CA ALA A 305 -0.68 -4.30 3.52
C ALA A 305 -0.55 -3.28 4.67
N LEU A 306 -1.61 -2.51 4.94
CA LEU A 306 -1.62 -1.53 6.03
C LEU A 306 -1.62 -2.20 7.41
N ILE A 307 -2.24 -3.38 7.55
CA ILE A 307 -2.10 -4.24 8.74
C ILE A 307 -0.62 -4.61 8.95
N THR A 308 0.04 -5.11 7.90
CA THR A 308 1.47 -5.45 7.98
C THR A 308 2.33 -4.23 8.32
N VAL A 309 2.16 -3.10 7.62
CA VAL A 309 2.96 -1.88 7.87
C VAL A 309 2.73 -1.32 9.29
N GLY A 310 1.49 -1.39 9.80
CA GLY A 310 1.15 -1.06 11.19
C GLY A 310 1.71 -2.05 12.21
N SER A 311 1.89 -3.33 11.86
CA SER A 311 2.44 -4.37 12.76
C SER A 311 3.88 -4.14 13.20
N TYR A 312 4.62 -3.30 12.47
CA TYR A 312 6.00 -2.92 12.76
C TYR A 312 6.11 -1.56 13.48
N ASN A 313 4.98 -0.96 13.90
CA ASN A 313 4.97 0.25 14.73
C ASN A 313 5.21 -0.06 16.21
N LYS A 314 5.76 0.93 16.93
CA LYS A 314 5.75 0.94 18.40
C LYS A 314 4.29 1.00 18.88
N ARG A 315 3.94 0.19 19.88
CA ARG A 315 2.56 0.11 20.44
C ARG A 315 2.00 1.46 20.89
N SER A 316 2.85 2.37 21.36
CA SER A 316 2.51 3.73 21.80
C SER A 316 2.45 4.78 20.67
N ASN A 317 2.54 4.38 19.40
CA ASN A 317 2.47 5.32 18.28
C ASN A 317 1.05 5.86 18.07
N ASN A 318 0.93 7.16 17.79
CA ASN A 318 -0.36 7.81 17.53
C ASN A 318 -0.87 7.53 16.12
N LEU A 319 -1.41 6.32 15.92
CA LEU A 319 -1.90 5.84 14.63
C LEU A 319 -3.08 6.64 14.07
N VAL A 320 -3.90 7.29 14.91
CA VAL A 320 -5.07 8.05 14.45
C VAL A 320 -4.63 9.36 13.80
N LYS A 321 -3.66 10.07 14.41
CA LYS A 321 -3.02 11.23 13.78
C LYS A 321 -2.34 10.83 12.47
N ASP A 322 -1.66 9.70 12.46
CA ASP A 322 -0.94 9.23 11.28
C ASP A 322 -1.92 8.90 10.15
N SER A 323 -2.99 8.16 10.44
CA SER A 323 -4.06 7.82 9.47
C SER A 323 -4.72 9.06 8.86
N PHE A 324 -4.92 10.14 9.64
CA PHE A 324 -5.41 11.41 9.10
C PHE A 324 -4.43 12.01 8.09
N VAL A 325 -3.14 12.07 8.43
CA VAL A 325 -2.09 12.58 7.54
C VAL A 325 -1.95 11.70 6.28
N LEU A 326 -2.07 10.37 6.42
CA LEU A 326 -2.04 9.43 5.30
C LEU A 326 -3.16 9.70 4.28
N VAL A 327 -4.41 9.81 4.74
CA VAL A 327 -5.55 10.08 3.84
C VAL A 327 -5.50 11.49 3.25
N PHE A 328 -5.08 12.49 4.03
CA PHE A 328 -4.90 13.85 3.52
C PHE A 328 -3.84 13.91 2.40
N THR A 329 -2.68 13.29 2.60
CA THR A 329 -1.63 13.21 1.57
C THR A 329 -2.08 12.40 0.35
N HIS A 330 -2.83 11.30 0.54
CA HIS A 330 -3.42 10.54 -0.57
C HIS A 330 -4.37 11.42 -1.42
N ALA A 331 -5.24 12.21 -0.77
CA ALA A 331 -6.11 13.16 -1.46
C ALA A 331 -5.31 14.22 -2.23
N LEU A 332 -4.28 14.81 -1.61
CA LEU A 332 -3.42 15.82 -2.24
C LEU A 332 -2.67 15.28 -3.46
N ILE A 333 -2.09 14.08 -3.35
CA ILE A 333 -1.45 13.40 -4.49
C ILE A 333 -2.48 13.14 -5.59
N SER A 334 -3.68 12.66 -5.25
CA SER A 334 -4.74 12.41 -6.23
C SER A 334 -5.15 13.67 -7.00
N VAL A 335 -5.23 14.83 -6.34
CA VAL A 335 -5.48 16.12 -6.99
C VAL A 335 -4.34 16.50 -7.94
N LEU A 336 -3.07 16.33 -7.53
CA LEU A 336 -1.91 16.59 -8.40
C LEU A 336 -1.89 15.67 -9.63
N GLN A 337 -2.26 14.40 -9.45
CA GLN A 337 -2.37 13.42 -10.55
C GLN A 337 -3.44 13.85 -11.57
N VAL A 338 -4.65 14.20 -11.11
CA VAL A 338 -5.74 14.70 -11.98
C VAL A 338 -5.34 15.99 -12.68
N ALA A 339 -4.80 16.97 -11.96
CA ALA A 339 -4.37 18.25 -12.54
C ALA A 339 -3.30 18.06 -13.63
N THR A 340 -2.34 17.14 -13.42
CA THR A 340 -1.31 16.81 -14.41
C THR A 340 -1.94 16.26 -15.70
N VAL A 341 -2.90 15.34 -15.59
CA VAL A 341 -3.58 14.75 -16.76
C VAL A 341 -4.44 15.77 -17.49
N VAL A 342 -5.27 16.54 -16.76
CA VAL A 342 -6.16 17.55 -17.33
C VAL A 342 -5.35 18.62 -18.06
N ALA A 343 -4.27 19.14 -17.48
CA ALA A 343 -3.40 20.12 -18.12
C ALA A 343 -2.71 19.58 -19.39
N LEU A 344 -2.31 18.30 -19.40
CA LEU A 344 -1.78 17.64 -20.60
C LEU A 344 -2.84 17.55 -21.71
N VAL A 345 -4.07 17.17 -21.35
CA VAL A 345 -5.22 17.09 -22.26
C VAL A 345 -5.55 18.46 -22.84
N GLY A 346 -5.51 19.53 -22.05
CA GLY A 346 -5.70 20.90 -22.55
C GLY A 346 -4.71 21.31 -23.63
N HIS A 347 -3.45 20.91 -23.49
CA HIS A 347 -2.44 21.17 -24.51
C HIS A 347 -2.72 20.46 -25.83
N VAL A 348 -3.27 19.25 -25.78
CA VAL A 348 -3.65 18.46 -26.96
C VAL A 348 -4.97 18.96 -27.55
N SER A 349 -5.93 19.32 -26.71
CA SER A 349 -7.21 19.93 -27.08
C SER A 349 -6.99 21.23 -27.85
N ALA A 350 -6.29 22.20 -27.27
CA ALA A 350 -6.03 23.51 -27.88
C ALA A 350 -5.26 23.45 -29.21
N LYS A 351 -4.50 22.38 -29.46
CA LYS A 351 -3.79 22.15 -30.73
C LYS A 351 -4.63 21.45 -31.81
N ASN A 352 -5.60 20.63 -31.43
CA ASN A 352 -6.33 19.75 -32.35
C ASN A 352 -7.83 20.03 -32.44
N GLY A 353 -8.38 20.93 -31.62
CA GLY A 353 -9.81 21.25 -31.57
C GLY A 353 -10.68 20.11 -31.01
N LEU A 354 -10.11 19.28 -30.13
CA LEU A 354 -10.77 18.08 -29.58
C LEU A 354 -11.28 18.32 -28.16
N SER A 355 -12.45 17.76 -27.85
CA SER A 355 -13.05 17.83 -26.52
C SER A 355 -12.34 16.91 -25.50
N PRO A 356 -12.42 17.18 -24.18
CA PRO A 356 -11.86 16.33 -23.13
C PRO A 356 -12.36 14.88 -23.19
N ASP A 357 -13.64 14.70 -23.52
CA ASP A 357 -14.31 13.39 -23.61
C ASP A 357 -13.68 12.47 -24.68
N GLN A 358 -13.14 13.05 -25.76
CA GLN A 358 -12.47 12.31 -26.84
C GLN A 358 -10.99 12.01 -26.55
N LEU A 359 -10.43 12.65 -25.51
CA LEU A 359 -8.99 12.59 -25.17
C LEU A 359 -8.71 11.85 -23.86
N ILE A 360 -9.73 11.58 -23.04
CA ILE A 360 -9.58 10.92 -21.75
C ILE A 360 -10.28 9.55 -21.80
N ASP A 361 -9.53 8.50 -21.50
CA ASP A 361 -9.95 7.08 -21.39
C ASP A 361 -9.58 6.57 -19.97
N GLN A 362 -9.62 5.25 -19.73
CA GLN A 362 -9.30 4.62 -18.45
C GLN A 362 -8.17 3.57 -18.55
N GLY A 363 -7.57 3.26 -17.40
CA GLY A 363 -6.68 2.11 -17.22
C GLY A 363 -5.51 2.06 -18.19
N LYS A 364 -5.36 0.91 -18.88
CA LYS A 364 -4.24 0.67 -19.81
C LYS A 364 -4.24 1.65 -21.00
N ASN A 365 -5.41 2.06 -21.48
CA ASN A 365 -5.52 2.93 -22.65
C ASN A 365 -5.08 4.36 -22.30
N GLN A 366 -5.54 4.89 -21.16
CA GLN A 366 -5.15 6.21 -20.65
C GLN A 366 -3.62 6.31 -20.51
N PHE A 367 -2.96 5.26 -20.02
CA PHE A 367 -1.49 5.22 -19.93
C PHE A 367 -0.80 5.43 -21.30
N TYR A 368 -1.28 4.75 -22.35
CA TYR A 368 -0.72 4.91 -23.70
C TYR A 368 -1.07 6.26 -24.32
N GLN A 369 -2.30 6.77 -24.14
CA GLN A 369 -2.69 8.10 -24.61
C GLN A 369 -1.81 9.19 -24.00
N LEU A 370 -1.52 9.11 -22.69
CA LEU A 370 -0.62 10.05 -22.02
C LEU A 370 0.82 10.01 -22.59
N LEU A 371 1.35 8.82 -22.93
CA LEU A 371 2.62 8.72 -23.67
C LEU A 371 2.59 9.41 -25.04
N VAL A 372 1.44 9.40 -25.73
CA VAL A 372 1.27 10.13 -27.00
C VAL A 372 1.13 11.64 -26.76
N PHE A 373 0.44 12.07 -25.70
CA PHE A 373 0.25 13.48 -25.36
C PHE A 373 1.57 14.18 -25.01
N LEU A 374 2.50 13.48 -24.34
CA LEU A 374 3.87 13.96 -24.12
C LEU A 374 4.65 14.21 -25.43
N GLY A 375 4.23 13.60 -26.54
CA GLY A 375 4.75 13.85 -27.88
C GLY A 375 4.42 15.24 -28.45
N PHE A 376 3.30 15.85 -28.03
CA PHE A 376 2.93 17.21 -28.45
C PHE A 376 3.76 18.30 -27.74
N LEU A 377 4.54 17.94 -26.72
CA LEU A 377 5.40 18.84 -25.96
C LEU A 377 6.86 18.77 -26.47
N PRO A 378 7.60 19.89 -26.50
CA PRO A 378 9.04 19.87 -26.78
C PRO A 378 9.79 19.01 -25.75
N HIS A 379 10.85 18.34 -26.22
CA HIS A 379 11.65 17.37 -25.44
C HIS A 379 10.89 16.11 -25.03
N ALA A 380 10.00 15.60 -25.90
CA ALA A 380 9.19 14.40 -25.69
C ALA A 380 9.96 13.16 -25.15
N LYS A 381 11.22 12.94 -25.54
CA LYS A 381 12.09 11.88 -24.96
C LYS A 381 12.22 12.02 -23.43
N ILE A 382 12.58 13.22 -22.95
CA ILE A 382 12.78 13.49 -21.52
C ILE A 382 11.45 13.35 -20.79
N LEU A 383 10.39 13.98 -21.30
CA LEU A 383 9.07 13.98 -20.64
C LEU A 383 8.45 12.57 -20.57
N SER A 384 8.58 11.77 -21.64
CA SER A 384 8.20 10.35 -21.63
C SER A 384 9.02 9.57 -20.60
N GLY A 385 10.33 9.83 -20.48
CA GLY A 385 11.18 9.25 -19.44
C GLY A 385 10.70 9.57 -18.03
N LEU A 386 10.45 10.85 -17.71
CA LEU A 386 9.94 11.26 -16.40
C LEU A 386 8.61 10.54 -16.07
N PHE A 387 7.72 10.39 -17.05
CA PHE A 387 6.43 9.72 -16.86
C PHE A 387 6.56 8.19 -16.68
N LEU A 388 7.42 7.54 -17.46
CA LEU A 388 7.68 6.12 -17.35
C LEU A 388 8.34 5.77 -16.00
N PHE A 389 9.35 6.55 -15.58
CA PHE A 389 9.98 6.37 -14.27
C PHE A 389 9.01 6.65 -13.11
N LEU A 390 8.16 7.69 -13.22
CA LEU A 390 7.07 7.95 -12.26
C LEU A 390 6.20 6.70 -12.07
N CYS A 391 5.66 6.14 -13.16
CA CYS A 391 4.80 4.95 -13.10
C CYS A 391 5.54 3.73 -12.55
N ALA A 392 6.78 3.51 -12.96
CA ALA A 392 7.59 2.36 -12.55
C ALA A 392 7.91 2.39 -11.04
N PHE A 393 8.39 3.53 -10.51
CA PHE A 393 8.68 3.67 -9.08
C PHE A 393 7.43 3.56 -8.21
N VAL A 394 6.32 4.18 -8.63
CA VAL A 394 5.03 4.07 -7.92
C VAL A 394 4.62 2.60 -7.78
N LEU A 395 4.59 1.86 -8.89
CA LEU A 395 4.15 0.45 -8.86
C LEU A 395 5.14 -0.45 -8.11
N LEU A 396 6.43 -0.18 -8.22
CA LEU A 396 7.49 -0.92 -7.51
C LEU A 396 7.38 -0.77 -5.97
N ASN A 397 6.96 0.39 -5.47
CA ASN A 397 6.68 0.57 -4.03
C ASN A 397 5.54 -0.33 -3.54
N VAL A 398 4.44 -0.41 -4.31
CA VAL A 398 3.31 -1.30 -4.00
C VAL A 398 3.77 -2.76 -3.98
N PHE A 399 4.62 -3.15 -4.94
CA PHE A 399 5.22 -4.49 -4.99
C PHE A 399 6.02 -4.83 -3.73
N TYR A 400 6.90 -3.92 -3.29
CA TYR A 400 7.68 -4.12 -2.08
C TYR A 400 6.81 -4.35 -0.83
N LEU A 401 5.70 -3.62 -0.71
CA LEU A 401 4.82 -3.67 0.47
C LEU A 401 3.85 -4.86 0.45
N LEU A 402 3.36 -5.28 -0.72
CA LEU A 402 2.60 -6.53 -0.85
C LEU A 402 3.50 -7.74 -0.62
N ALA A 403 4.72 -7.75 -1.16
CA ALA A 403 5.71 -8.80 -0.90
C ALA A 403 6.10 -8.84 0.59
N LEU A 404 6.28 -7.69 1.25
CA LEU A 404 6.46 -7.62 2.70
C LEU A 404 5.26 -8.23 3.45
N SER A 405 4.02 -7.98 3.02
CA SER A 405 2.82 -8.53 3.68
C SER A 405 2.80 -10.06 3.68
N ILE A 406 3.20 -10.66 2.55
CA ILE A 406 3.33 -12.11 2.42
C ILE A 406 4.52 -12.62 3.25
N LEU A 407 5.69 -11.97 3.18
CA LEU A 407 6.88 -12.34 3.96
C LEU A 407 6.61 -12.29 5.47
N ALA A 408 6.00 -11.21 5.96
CA ALA A 408 5.62 -11.03 7.36
C ALA A 408 4.66 -12.14 7.83
N THR A 409 3.71 -12.53 6.99
CA THR A 409 2.79 -13.64 7.26
C THR A 409 3.51 -14.99 7.33
N LEU A 410 4.49 -15.22 6.46
CA LEU A 410 5.31 -16.44 6.50
C LEU A 410 6.23 -16.47 7.74
N GLU A 411 6.86 -15.35 8.09
CA GLU A 411 7.63 -15.20 9.35
C GLU A 411 6.75 -15.49 10.58
N ASP A 412 5.53 -14.95 10.63
CA ASP A 412 4.59 -15.20 11.72
C ASP A 412 4.07 -16.65 11.78
N ALA A 413 3.99 -17.34 10.63
CA ALA A 413 3.56 -18.74 10.57
C ALA A 413 4.67 -19.75 10.90
N LEU A 414 5.92 -19.44 10.54
CA LEU A 414 7.09 -20.29 10.77
C LEU A 414 7.78 -20.00 12.13
N GLY A 415 7.49 -18.85 12.74
CA GLY A 415 7.93 -18.45 14.08
C GLY A 415 9.32 -17.79 14.13
N GLU A 416 9.70 -17.34 15.33
CA GLU A 416 10.88 -16.48 15.60
C GLU A 416 12.18 -16.89 14.90
N LYS A 417 12.44 -18.19 14.72
CA LYS A 417 13.68 -18.65 14.05
C LYS A 417 13.82 -18.09 12.63
N TRP A 418 12.69 -17.81 11.96
CA TRP A 418 12.64 -17.37 10.56
C TRP A 418 12.69 -15.86 10.37
N SER A 419 12.51 -15.05 11.41
CA SER A 419 12.70 -13.59 11.36
C SER A 419 14.18 -13.17 11.49
N ARG A 420 15.09 -14.12 11.74
CA ARG A 420 16.53 -13.88 11.79
C ARG A 420 17.10 -13.67 10.37
N CYS A 421 18.22 -12.95 10.26
CA CYS A 421 18.81 -12.51 8.99
C CYS A 421 18.92 -13.61 7.91
N CYS A 422 19.66 -14.70 8.14
CA CYS A 422 19.86 -15.73 7.11
C CYS A 422 18.58 -16.52 6.75
N PRO A 423 17.76 -16.97 7.73
CA PRO A 423 16.44 -17.55 7.44
C PRO A 423 15.49 -16.61 6.69
N ARG A 424 15.43 -15.32 7.07
CA ARG A 424 14.64 -14.29 6.37
C ARG A 424 15.09 -14.10 4.93
N PHE A 425 16.40 -14.04 4.69
CA PHE A 425 16.97 -13.94 3.35
C PHE A 425 16.56 -15.15 2.47
N SER A 426 16.63 -16.37 3.03
CA SER A 426 16.17 -17.58 2.34
C SER A 426 14.67 -17.60 2.09
N LEU A 427 13.86 -17.11 3.04
CA LEU A 427 12.40 -17.02 2.93
C LEU A 427 11.97 -15.97 1.89
N ALA A 428 12.64 -14.81 1.87
CA ALA A 428 12.46 -13.78 0.85
C ALA A 428 12.85 -14.28 -0.55
N LEU A 429 13.94 -15.04 -0.66
CA LEU A 429 14.35 -15.65 -1.94
C LEU A 429 13.31 -16.66 -2.43
N PHE A 430 12.85 -17.55 -1.54
CA PHE A 430 11.78 -18.50 -1.85
C PHE A 430 10.49 -17.78 -2.29
N LEU A 431 10.08 -16.73 -1.57
CA LEU A 431 8.91 -15.93 -1.91
C LEU A 431 9.05 -15.28 -3.30
N CYS A 432 10.17 -14.62 -3.59
CA CYS A 432 10.37 -13.98 -4.89
C CYS A 432 10.46 -14.99 -6.03
N LEU A 433 11.09 -16.15 -5.83
CA LEU A 433 11.11 -17.24 -6.82
C LEU A 433 9.72 -17.84 -7.06
N PHE A 434 8.92 -18.02 -6.00
CA PHE A 434 7.54 -18.49 -6.11
C PHE A 434 6.67 -17.48 -6.88
N CYS A 435 6.74 -16.20 -6.53
CA CYS A 435 5.98 -15.15 -7.22
C CYS A 435 6.43 -14.98 -8.68
N ALA A 436 7.74 -15.01 -8.96
CA ALA A 436 8.29 -15.02 -10.32
C ALA A 436 7.75 -16.20 -11.15
N SER A 437 7.74 -17.40 -10.55
CA SER A 437 7.19 -18.59 -11.19
C SER A 437 5.68 -18.43 -11.48
N SER A 438 4.93 -17.81 -10.56
CA SER A 438 3.50 -17.53 -10.76
C SER A 438 3.22 -16.46 -11.83
N SER A 439 4.16 -15.54 -12.08
CA SER A 439 4.00 -14.50 -13.11
C SER A 439 4.38 -14.94 -14.53
N LEU A 440 5.02 -16.11 -14.70
CA LEU A 440 5.48 -16.62 -15.99
C LEU A 440 4.38 -16.69 -17.05
N PHE A 441 3.14 -17.06 -16.67
CA PHE A 441 2.00 -17.09 -17.59
C PHE A 441 1.78 -15.73 -18.27
N PHE A 442 1.97 -14.62 -17.56
CA PHE A 442 1.80 -13.29 -18.15
C PHE A 442 2.95 -12.88 -19.07
N ALA A 443 4.09 -13.58 -19.06
CA ALA A 443 5.17 -13.40 -20.05
C ALA A 443 4.95 -14.18 -21.35
N THR A 444 3.82 -14.88 -21.51
CA THR A 444 3.44 -15.59 -22.75
C THR A 444 2.70 -14.66 -23.72
N GLN A 445 2.51 -15.10 -24.98
CA GLN A 445 1.74 -14.36 -25.98
C GLN A 445 0.27 -14.15 -25.57
N ALA A 446 -0.32 -15.08 -24.80
CA ALA A 446 -1.64 -14.91 -24.19
C ALA A 446 -1.67 -13.98 -22.96
N GLY A 447 -0.52 -13.59 -22.43
CA GLY A 447 -0.39 -12.89 -21.15
C GLY A 447 -1.15 -11.57 -21.05
N ALA A 448 -1.32 -10.86 -22.17
CA ALA A 448 -2.12 -9.64 -22.25
C ALA A 448 -3.63 -9.89 -22.02
N PHE A 449 -4.18 -11.00 -22.52
CA PHE A 449 -5.57 -11.41 -22.27
C PHE A 449 -5.74 -11.97 -20.86
N GLY A 450 -4.76 -12.76 -20.40
CA GLY A 450 -4.71 -13.23 -19.01
C GLY A 450 -4.74 -12.09 -18.00
N TYR A 451 -3.98 -11.01 -18.25
CA TYR A 451 -4.00 -9.81 -17.43
C TYR A 451 -5.39 -9.16 -17.38
N GLU A 452 -6.06 -9.00 -18.53
CA GLU A 452 -7.40 -8.41 -18.62
C GLU A 452 -8.46 -9.25 -17.89
N LEU A 453 -8.42 -10.58 -18.05
CA LEU A 453 -9.31 -11.52 -17.36
C LEU A 453 -9.15 -11.43 -15.84
N VAL A 454 -7.93 -11.68 -15.34
CA VAL A 454 -7.68 -11.80 -13.89
C VAL A 454 -7.90 -10.45 -13.19
N SER A 455 -7.39 -9.34 -13.74
CA SER A 455 -7.56 -8.03 -13.12
C SER A 455 -9.01 -7.55 -13.12
N GLY A 456 -9.76 -7.80 -14.19
CA GLY A 456 -11.19 -7.46 -14.27
C GLY A 456 -12.01 -8.20 -13.21
N PHE A 457 -11.90 -9.53 -13.15
CA PHE A 457 -12.70 -10.35 -12.22
C PHE A 457 -12.35 -10.15 -10.74
N LEU A 458 -11.06 -9.97 -10.40
CA LEU A 458 -10.64 -9.76 -9.01
C LEU A 458 -11.07 -8.41 -8.42
N ASN A 459 -10.99 -7.34 -9.22
CA ASN A 459 -11.45 -6.02 -8.79
C ASN A 459 -12.98 -5.96 -8.68
N TYR A 460 -13.71 -6.82 -9.39
CA TYR A 460 -15.17 -6.77 -9.49
C TYR A 460 -15.90 -7.08 -8.18
N VAL A 461 -15.50 -8.16 -7.49
CA VAL A 461 -16.18 -8.65 -6.27
C VAL A 461 -15.19 -9.10 -5.21
N THR A 462 -14.07 -9.73 -5.59
CA THR A 462 -13.17 -10.42 -4.64
C THR A 462 -12.63 -9.49 -3.56
N VAL A 463 -12.10 -8.32 -3.94
CA VAL A 463 -11.55 -7.36 -2.98
C VAL A 463 -12.61 -6.79 -2.03
N LEU A 464 -13.79 -6.45 -2.57
CA LEU A 464 -14.91 -5.92 -1.80
C LEU A 464 -15.46 -6.97 -0.83
N ALA A 465 -15.55 -8.23 -1.23
CA ALA A 465 -15.98 -9.33 -0.36
C ALA A 465 -14.97 -9.58 0.78
N ILE A 466 -13.66 -9.55 0.51
CA ILE A 466 -12.62 -9.66 1.54
C ILE A 466 -12.76 -8.52 2.56
N LEU A 467 -12.86 -7.28 2.09
CA LEU A 467 -13.04 -6.09 2.93
C LEU A 467 -14.35 -6.14 3.74
N ALA A 468 -15.44 -6.64 3.17
CA ALA A 468 -16.71 -6.84 3.87
C ALA A 468 -16.55 -7.80 5.06
N PHE A 469 -15.89 -8.95 4.86
CA PHE A 469 -15.65 -9.93 5.92
C PHE A 469 -14.67 -9.42 6.99
N GLU A 470 -13.67 -8.63 6.61
CA GLU A 470 -12.78 -7.94 7.54
C GLU A 470 -13.55 -6.97 8.46
N LEU A 471 -14.33 -6.07 7.86
CA LEU A 471 -15.10 -5.08 8.62
C LEU A 471 -16.18 -5.74 9.49
N PHE A 472 -16.78 -6.83 9.02
CA PHE A 472 -17.69 -7.63 9.84
C PHE A 472 -16.98 -8.32 11.02
N ALA A 473 -15.80 -8.91 10.79
CA ALA A 473 -15.01 -9.58 11.83
C ALA A 473 -14.60 -8.61 12.95
N VAL A 474 -14.12 -7.42 12.60
CA VAL A 474 -13.65 -6.43 13.56
C VAL A 474 -14.80 -5.64 14.17
N GLY A 475 -15.74 -5.16 13.34
CA GLY A 475 -16.86 -4.34 13.78
C GLY A 475 -17.84 -5.10 14.68
N TRP A 476 -18.31 -6.27 14.23
CA TRP A 476 -19.40 -7.00 14.89
C TRP A 476 -18.92 -8.10 15.83
N VAL A 477 -17.91 -8.89 15.43
CA VAL A 477 -17.50 -10.08 16.19
C VAL A 477 -16.49 -9.76 17.29
N TYR A 478 -15.44 -9.00 16.97
CA TYR A 478 -14.56 -8.46 18.02
C TYR A 478 -15.21 -7.37 18.85
N CYS A 479 -16.25 -6.74 18.27
CA CYS A 479 -16.92 -5.53 18.73
C CYS A 479 -16.00 -4.28 18.60
N ALA A 480 -16.40 -3.34 17.74
CA ALA A 480 -15.63 -2.10 17.50
C ALA A 480 -15.37 -1.31 18.78
N HIS A 481 -16.30 -1.33 19.73
CA HIS A 481 -16.12 -0.75 21.06
C HIS A 481 -14.94 -1.38 21.82
N SER A 482 -14.75 -2.70 21.75
CA SER A 482 -13.58 -3.38 22.34
C SER A 482 -12.29 -2.84 21.72
N LEU A 483 -12.20 -2.78 20.39
CA LEU A 483 -11.03 -2.27 19.69
C LEU A 483 -10.74 -0.80 20.05
N ALA A 484 -11.78 0.03 20.24
CA ALA A 484 -11.65 1.41 20.67
C ALA A 484 -11.23 1.56 22.15
N MET A 485 -11.53 0.57 23.00
CA MET A 485 -10.95 0.48 24.36
C MET A 485 -9.49 0.03 24.31
N ASP A 486 -9.13 -0.93 23.45
CA ASP A 486 -7.74 -1.34 23.27
C ASP A 486 -6.89 -0.19 22.70
N LEU A 487 -7.43 0.59 21.76
CA LEU A 487 -6.83 1.82 21.24
C LEU A 487 -6.54 2.84 22.35
N ARG A 488 -7.39 2.93 23.39
CA ARG A 488 -7.15 3.76 24.57
C ARG A 488 -5.88 3.36 25.33
N THR A 489 -5.49 2.09 25.29
CA THR A 489 -4.24 1.60 25.91
C THR A 489 -2.99 1.91 25.06
N MET A 490 -3.18 2.27 23.79
CA MET A 490 -2.10 2.58 22.84
C MET A 490 -1.87 4.09 22.67
N LEU A 491 -2.90 4.92 22.87
CA LEU A 491 -2.82 6.38 22.70
C LEU A 491 -2.68 7.12 24.04
N SER A 492 -1.72 8.04 24.12
CA SER A 492 -1.55 8.95 25.25
C SER A 492 -2.46 10.18 25.21
N SER A 493 -3.00 10.54 24.04
CA SER A 493 -3.79 11.77 23.85
C SER A 493 -5.28 11.48 23.81
N VAL A 494 -6.03 12.12 24.73
CA VAL A 494 -7.49 11.99 24.85
C VAL A 494 -8.20 12.42 23.55
N PHE A 495 -7.79 13.52 22.92
CA PHE A 495 -8.37 13.99 21.67
C PHE A 495 -8.29 12.94 20.55
N TRP A 496 -7.09 12.41 20.31
CA TRP A 496 -6.87 11.39 19.27
C TRP A 496 -7.55 10.06 19.60
N TRP A 497 -7.72 9.75 20.89
CA TRP A 497 -8.57 8.63 21.31
C TRP A 497 -10.05 8.88 21.02
N CYS A 498 -10.62 10.06 21.30
CA CYS A 498 -12.02 10.37 20.96
C CYS A 498 -12.27 10.29 19.44
N VAL A 499 -11.36 10.83 18.63
CA VAL A 499 -11.42 10.72 17.16
C VAL A 499 -11.30 9.26 16.72
N GLY A 500 -10.34 8.50 17.28
CA GLY A 500 -10.18 7.08 16.99
C GLY A 500 -11.39 6.24 17.39
N TYR A 501 -12.03 6.54 18.52
CA TYR A 501 -13.27 5.89 18.97
C TYR A 501 -14.39 6.13 17.97
N LEU A 502 -14.58 7.39 17.51
CA LEU A 502 -15.57 7.71 16.48
C LEU A 502 -15.30 6.94 15.19
N LEU A 503 -14.07 6.99 14.66
CA LEU A 503 -13.69 6.30 13.42
C LEU A 503 -13.91 4.78 13.52
N LEU A 504 -13.44 4.14 14.59
CA LEU A 504 -13.65 2.71 14.80
C LEU A 504 -15.13 2.37 14.98
N SER A 505 -15.94 3.23 15.62
CA SER A 505 -17.39 3.00 15.76
C SER A 505 -18.13 3.00 14.41
N LEU A 506 -17.62 3.69 13.37
CA LEU A 506 -18.20 3.62 12.03
C LEU A 506 -18.09 2.21 11.42
N SER A 507 -17.15 1.37 11.88
CA SER A 507 -16.98 0.00 11.36
C SER A 507 -18.21 -0.90 11.53
N TYR A 508 -19.12 -0.62 12.48
CA TYR A 508 -20.42 -1.30 12.58
C TYR A 508 -21.26 -1.14 11.31
N GLY A 509 -21.25 0.05 10.69
CA GLY A 509 -21.98 0.34 9.46
C GLY A 509 -21.17 0.07 8.19
N LEU A 510 -19.85 0.25 8.24
CA LEU A 510 -19.01 0.20 7.04
C LEU A 510 -18.96 -1.17 6.37
N CYS A 511 -19.23 -2.28 7.06
CA CYS A 511 -19.31 -3.59 6.41
C CYS A 511 -20.43 -3.67 5.34
N PHE A 512 -21.51 -2.90 5.47
CA PHE A 512 -22.59 -2.89 4.49
C PHE A 512 -22.22 -2.19 3.18
N VAL A 513 -21.24 -1.28 3.20
CA VAL A 513 -20.81 -0.51 2.02
C VAL A 513 -20.20 -1.40 0.92
N PRO A 514 -19.13 -2.18 1.17
CA PRO A 514 -18.58 -3.07 0.15
C PRO A 514 -19.51 -4.24 -0.19
N ILE A 515 -20.41 -4.65 0.73
CA ILE A 515 -21.49 -5.63 0.41
C ILE A 515 -22.44 -5.03 -0.63
N ALA A 516 -22.94 -3.82 -0.42
CA ALA A 516 -23.85 -3.15 -1.34
C ALA A 516 -23.19 -2.93 -2.72
N ILE A 517 -21.93 -2.47 -2.75
CA ILE A 517 -21.18 -2.31 -4.01
C ILE A 517 -20.98 -3.67 -4.69
N SER A 518 -20.64 -4.73 -3.96
CA SER A 518 -20.50 -6.08 -4.52
C SER A 518 -21.80 -6.58 -5.16
N VAL A 519 -22.95 -6.38 -4.50
CA VAL A 519 -24.26 -6.76 -5.03
C VAL A 519 -24.59 -5.93 -6.29
N LEU A 520 -24.35 -4.62 -6.26
CA LEU A 520 -24.54 -3.75 -7.43
C LEU A 520 -23.62 -4.10 -8.59
N ASN A 521 -22.40 -4.59 -8.31
CA ASN A 521 -21.51 -5.16 -9.32
C ASN A 521 -22.10 -6.43 -9.90
N VAL A 522 -22.43 -7.45 -9.09
CA VAL A 522 -23.04 -8.70 -9.60
C VAL A 522 -24.30 -8.44 -10.44
N LEU A 523 -25.15 -7.48 -10.07
CA LEU A 523 -26.34 -7.08 -10.84
C LEU A 523 -26.01 -6.32 -12.15
N GLY A 524 -24.89 -5.57 -12.18
CA GLY A 524 -24.41 -4.82 -13.35
C GLY A 524 -23.40 -5.58 -14.23
N TYR A 525 -23.27 -6.89 -14.01
CA TYR A 525 -22.30 -7.74 -14.68
C TYR A 525 -22.67 -8.00 -16.14
N SER A 526 -21.67 -7.87 -17.03
CA SER A 526 -21.82 -8.17 -18.44
C SER A 526 -20.48 -8.54 -19.06
N PHE A 527 -20.33 -9.81 -19.45
CA PHE A 527 -19.12 -10.31 -20.11
C PHE A 527 -18.87 -9.65 -21.49
N ALA A 528 -19.89 -9.00 -22.08
CA ALA A 528 -19.77 -8.26 -23.34
C ALA A 528 -18.75 -7.09 -23.30
N LYS A 529 -18.39 -6.61 -22.10
CA LYS A 529 -17.38 -5.55 -21.91
C LYS A 529 -15.93 -6.00 -22.15
N TYR A 530 -15.66 -7.31 -22.19
CA TYR A 530 -14.33 -7.86 -22.41
C TYR A 530 -13.97 -7.94 -23.90
N SER A 531 -12.65 -7.93 -24.19
CA SER A 531 -12.12 -8.02 -25.56
C SER A 531 -12.68 -9.22 -26.35
N PRO A 532 -12.91 -9.09 -27.67
CA PRO A 532 -13.50 -10.15 -28.48
C PRO A 532 -12.64 -11.43 -28.50
N GLN A 533 -11.31 -11.31 -28.39
CA GLN A 533 -10.37 -12.44 -28.29
C GLN A 533 -10.49 -13.21 -26.96
N LEU A 534 -10.96 -12.55 -25.89
CA LEU A 534 -11.28 -13.22 -24.63
C LEU A 534 -12.66 -13.88 -24.72
N ARG A 535 -13.61 -13.25 -25.41
CA ARG A 535 -14.96 -13.78 -25.65
C ARG A 535 -15.00 -14.95 -26.66
N SER A 536 -13.93 -15.18 -27.43
CA SER A 536 -13.85 -16.31 -28.37
C SER A 536 -13.67 -17.66 -27.69
N TRP A 537 -13.20 -17.69 -26.44
CA TRP A 537 -13.04 -18.92 -25.66
C TRP A 537 -14.19 -19.09 -24.66
N GLU A 538 -14.99 -20.14 -24.85
CA GLU A 538 -16.20 -20.43 -24.07
C GLU A 538 -15.94 -20.56 -22.56
N TRP A 539 -14.74 -20.98 -22.16
CA TRP A 539 -14.38 -21.16 -20.76
C TRP A 539 -13.85 -19.89 -20.08
N SER A 540 -13.59 -18.80 -20.81
CA SER A 540 -13.04 -17.56 -20.25
C SER A 540 -13.85 -17.04 -19.05
N GLU A 541 -15.18 -17.02 -19.17
CA GLU A 541 -16.08 -16.53 -18.12
C GLU A 541 -16.03 -17.43 -16.87
N TRP A 542 -16.12 -18.75 -17.05
CA TRP A 542 -16.02 -19.73 -15.97
C TRP A 542 -14.65 -19.70 -15.27
N CYS A 543 -13.56 -19.54 -16.03
CA CYS A 543 -12.22 -19.34 -15.49
C CYS A 543 -12.15 -18.04 -14.68
N GLY A 544 -12.69 -16.93 -15.20
CA GLY A 544 -12.76 -15.65 -14.49
C GLY A 544 -13.52 -15.74 -13.16
N ILE A 545 -14.68 -16.41 -13.15
CA ILE A 545 -15.46 -16.66 -11.93
C ILE A 545 -14.66 -17.53 -10.95
N ALA A 546 -14.00 -18.59 -11.41
CA ALA A 546 -13.16 -19.44 -10.55
C ALA A 546 -11.98 -18.67 -9.93
N ILE A 547 -11.33 -17.80 -10.71
CA ILE A 547 -10.27 -16.89 -10.26
C ILE A 547 -10.81 -15.90 -9.21
N ALA A 548 -12.01 -15.35 -9.39
CA ALA A 548 -12.63 -14.45 -8.42
C ALA A 548 -12.99 -15.14 -7.09
N LEU A 549 -13.46 -16.39 -7.16
CA LEU A 549 -13.90 -17.16 -6.00
C LEU A 549 -12.74 -17.79 -5.21
N PHE A 550 -11.64 -18.18 -5.87
CA PHE A 550 -10.55 -18.91 -5.23
C PHE A 550 -9.94 -18.19 -4.00
N PRO A 551 -9.63 -16.87 -4.04
CA PRO A 551 -9.19 -16.13 -2.85
C PRO A 551 -10.24 -16.05 -1.73
N LEU A 552 -11.53 -16.27 -2.01
CA LEU A 552 -12.61 -16.23 -1.01
C LEU A 552 -12.82 -17.55 -0.27
N LEU A 553 -12.44 -18.69 -0.87
CA LEU A 553 -12.59 -20.03 -0.28
C LEU A 553 -12.00 -20.20 1.14
N PRO A 554 -10.87 -19.58 1.53
CA PRO A 554 -10.33 -19.69 2.90
C PRO A 554 -11.27 -19.17 3.99
N ILE A 555 -12.17 -18.22 3.70
CA ILE A 555 -13.07 -17.61 4.68
C ILE A 555 -14.04 -18.64 5.26
N PRO A 556 -14.95 -19.27 4.47
CA PRO A 556 -15.85 -20.30 5.00
C PRO A 556 -15.09 -21.55 5.47
N PHE A 557 -14.00 -21.94 4.78
CA PHE A 557 -13.23 -23.12 5.14
C PHE A 557 -12.58 -23.00 6.54
N CYS A 558 -11.93 -21.88 6.83
CA CYS A 558 -11.33 -21.65 8.14
C CYS A 558 -12.40 -21.48 9.23
N ALA A 559 -13.52 -20.83 8.92
CA ALA A 559 -14.64 -20.68 9.85
C ALA A 559 -15.21 -22.04 10.26
N LEU A 560 -15.51 -22.91 9.29
CA LEU A 560 -15.97 -24.28 9.53
C LEU A 560 -14.95 -25.08 10.34
N LEU A 561 -13.67 -25.08 9.95
CA LEU A 561 -12.61 -25.79 10.70
C LEU A 561 -12.45 -25.29 12.14
N ALA A 562 -12.56 -23.99 12.39
CA ALA A 562 -12.50 -23.43 13.72
C ALA A 562 -13.68 -23.90 14.59
N ILE A 563 -14.90 -23.86 14.04
CA ILE A 563 -16.13 -24.32 14.71
C ILE A 563 -16.05 -25.84 14.99
N PHE A 564 -15.66 -26.66 14.01
CA PHE A 564 -15.51 -28.11 14.18
C PHE A 564 -14.46 -28.44 15.26
N ARG A 565 -13.30 -27.77 15.26
CA ARG A 565 -12.25 -27.97 16.28
C ARG A 565 -12.72 -27.57 17.69
N ALA A 566 -13.47 -26.47 17.81
CA ALA A 566 -14.04 -26.04 19.08
C ALA A 566 -15.12 -27.02 19.59
N CYS A 567 -15.95 -27.56 18.70
CA CYS A 567 -16.95 -28.56 19.03
C CYS A 567 -16.32 -29.90 19.44
N ALA A 568 -15.30 -30.38 18.70
CA ALA A 568 -14.62 -31.65 18.96
C ALA A 568 -13.75 -31.65 20.24
N ARG A 569 -13.07 -30.54 20.56
CA ARG A 569 -12.21 -30.44 21.76
C ARG A 569 -12.96 -30.08 23.05
N GLY A 570 -14.27 -29.85 22.98
CA GLY A 570 -15.08 -29.57 24.15
C GLY A 570 -15.30 -30.82 25.01
N GLY A 571 -14.94 -30.75 26.29
CA GLY A 571 -15.48 -31.66 27.33
C GLY A 571 -17.01 -31.52 27.48
N PRO A 572 -17.65 -32.02 28.54
CA PRO A 572 -19.11 -32.19 28.66
C PRO A 572 -19.99 -30.91 28.75
N ARG A 573 -19.54 -29.79 28.15
CA ARG A 573 -20.30 -28.56 27.96
C ARG A 573 -21.27 -28.67 26.79
N SER A 574 -22.39 -27.94 26.87
CA SER A 574 -23.40 -27.82 25.82
C SER A 574 -22.84 -27.26 24.50
N LEU A 575 -23.44 -27.68 23.39
CA LEU A 575 -22.98 -27.38 22.03
C LEU A 575 -22.95 -25.86 21.75
N CYS A 576 -23.97 -25.12 22.20
CA CYS A 576 -24.00 -23.65 22.15
C CYS A 576 -22.78 -23.01 22.83
N ARG A 577 -22.39 -23.49 24.03
CA ARG A 577 -21.22 -22.94 24.75
C ARG A 577 -19.88 -23.28 24.06
N ARG A 578 -19.82 -24.36 23.26
CA ARG A 578 -18.65 -24.69 22.42
C ARG A 578 -18.58 -23.77 21.20
N PHE A 579 -19.72 -23.49 20.57
CA PHE A 579 -19.83 -22.53 19.47
C PHE A 579 -19.38 -21.13 19.90
N CYS A 580 -19.89 -20.60 21.02
CA CYS A 580 -19.45 -19.29 21.55
C CYS A 580 -17.95 -19.23 21.88
N LEU A 581 -17.31 -20.37 22.21
CA LEU A 581 -15.86 -20.43 22.47
C LEU A 581 -15.03 -20.32 21.18
N ALA A 582 -15.58 -20.66 20.00
CA ALA A 582 -14.88 -20.49 18.73
C ALA A 582 -14.70 -19.01 18.35
N PHE A 583 -15.67 -18.18 18.71
CA PHE A 583 -15.69 -16.73 18.44
C PHE A 583 -14.96 -15.89 19.49
N ARG A 584 -14.52 -16.49 20.61
CA ARG A 584 -13.81 -15.75 21.65
C ARG A 584 -12.37 -15.48 21.22
N SER A 585 -11.94 -14.22 21.32
CA SER A 585 -10.54 -13.84 21.12
C SER A 585 -9.59 -14.64 22.01
N PRO A 586 -8.49 -15.22 21.47
CA PRO A 586 -7.43 -15.82 22.28
C PRO A 586 -6.57 -14.80 23.02
N MET A 587 -6.70 -13.49 22.77
CA MET A 587 -5.97 -12.47 23.54
C MET A 587 -6.46 -12.45 25.00
N ARG A 588 -5.58 -12.88 25.93
CA ARG A 588 -5.87 -12.89 27.36
C ARG A 588 -5.67 -11.51 27.98
N TYR A 589 -6.79 -10.86 28.32
CA TYR A 589 -6.81 -9.56 29.01
C TYR A 589 -6.50 -9.64 30.54
N GLU A 590 -6.57 -10.84 31.13
CA GLU A 590 -6.78 -11.02 32.59
C GLU A 590 -5.58 -10.70 33.52
N LEU A 591 -4.41 -10.31 33.01
CA LEU A 591 -3.28 -9.92 33.87
C LEU A 591 -3.21 -8.42 34.20
N MET A 592 -3.93 -7.54 33.47
CA MET A 592 -3.87 -6.08 33.71
C MET A 592 -4.67 -5.60 34.93
N LYS A 593 -5.64 -6.38 35.43
CA LYS A 593 -6.35 -6.05 36.69
C LYS A 593 -5.58 -6.46 37.96
N GLY A 594 -4.57 -7.33 37.84
CA GLY A 594 -3.83 -7.86 39.00
C GLY A 594 -2.84 -6.89 39.64
N SER A 595 -2.28 -5.94 38.89
CA SER A 595 -1.29 -4.98 39.41
C SER A 595 -1.89 -3.68 39.96
N VAL A 596 -3.18 -3.43 39.73
CA VAL A 596 -3.88 -2.21 40.20
C VAL A 596 -4.60 -2.43 41.53
N SER A 597 -4.80 -3.68 41.95
CA SER A 597 -5.50 -4.02 43.21
C SER A 597 -4.60 -4.34 44.42
N SER A 598 -3.27 -4.37 44.27
CA SER A 598 -2.34 -4.55 45.41
C SER A 598 -2.01 -3.21 46.08
N GLY A 599 -3.04 -2.44 46.40
CA GLY A 599 -2.99 -1.11 47.02
C GLY A 599 -3.71 -1.08 48.37
N GLY A 600 -3.17 -1.80 49.36
CA GLY A 600 -3.46 -1.61 50.79
C GLY A 600 -4.92 -1.75 51.28
N VAL A 601 -5.30 -2.96 51.70
CA VAL A 601 -6.23 -3.15 52.83
C VAL A 601 -5.68 -4.25 53.75
N HIS A 602 -5.44 -3.91 55.01
CA HIS A 602 -5.13 -4.89 56.06
C HIS A 602 -6.35 -5.78 56.32
N HIS A 603 -6.23 -7.10 56.18
CA HIS A 603 -6.97 -8.03 57.03
C HIS A 603 -6.11 -9.23 57.43
N ARG A 604 -5.96 -9.38 58.76
CA ARG A 604 -5.28 -10.48 59.44
C ARG A 604 -6.28 -11.63 59.60
N VAL A 605 -6.05 -12.77 58.95
CA VAL A 605 -6.76 -14.03 59.24
C VAL A 605 -5.76 -15.17 59.39
N THR A 606 -6.01 -16.01 60.39
CA THR A 606 -5.13 -17.06 60.91
C THR A 606 -5.18 -18.37 60.11
N SER A 607 -4.13 -19.17 60.29
CA SER A 607 -3.99 -20.54 59.81
C SER A 607 -5.08 -21.50 60.30
N HIS A 608 -5.50 -22.48 59.49
CA HIS A 608 -5.64 -23.89 59.91
C HIS A 608 -5.72 -24.87 58.70
N HIS A 609 -5.05 -26.02 58.88
CA HIS A 609 -5.16 -27.36 58.26
C HIS A 609 -5.75 -27.63 56.85
N GLY A 610 -5.11 -28.58 56.13
CA GLY A 610 -5.80 -29.37 55.09
C GLY A 610 -4.94 -30.04 54.00
N LEU A 611 -3.95 -30.88 54.35
CA LEU A 611 -3.30 -31.76 53.35
C LEU A 611 -4.23 -32.93 52.96
N PRO A 612 -4.09 -33.45 51.72
CA PRO A 612 -3.59 -34.83 51.62
C PRO A 612 -2.47 -35.07 50.58
N ARG A 613 -1.62 -36.03 50.95
CA ARG A 613 -0.66 -36.83 50.15
C ARG A 613 -1.39 -37.72 49.11
N SER A 614 -0.80 -38.40 48.11
CA SER A 614 0.53 -38.37 47.44
C SER A 614 0.60 -39.47 46.36
N SER A 615 1.37 -39.31 45.28
CA SER A 615 2.02 -40.42 44.53
C SER A 615 3.13 -39.87 43.61
N ARG A 616 4.39 -39.82 44.06
CA ARG A 616 5.48 -40.79 43.76
C ARG A 616 5.76 -41.03 42.26
N PHE A 617 6.89 -40.49 41.79
CA PHE A 617 7.90 -41.24 41.02
C PHE A 617 9.29 -40.58 41.16
N SER A 618 10.35 -41.38 41.06
CA SER A 618 11.75 -41.06 41.40
C SER A 618 12.66 -42.20 40.92
N ALA A 619 13.93 -42.05 40.55
CA ALA A 619 14.86 -40.91 40.53
C ALA A 619 15.74 -41.01 39.23
N ALA A 620 16.96 -40.50 39.02
CA ALA A 620 17.95 -39.78 39.85
C ALA A 620 18.95 -38.99 38.94
N SER A 621 19.77 -38.12 39.55
CA SER A 621 21.14 -37.65 39.15
C SER A 621 21.42 -37.22 37.70
N SER A 622 22.14 -36.10 37.44
CA SER A 622 23.27 -35.56 38.21
C SER A 622 23.39 -34.02 38.17
N ALA A 623 24.15 -33.47 39.12
CA ALA A 623 24.56 -32.07 39.16
C ALA A 623 25.91 -31.95 39.89
N PRO A 624 26.67 -30.87 39.66
CA PRO A 624 27.43 -30.26 40.75
C PRO A 624 27.29 -28.73 40.83
N THR A 625 26.81 -28.29 42.00
CA THR A 625 27.23 -27.11 42.79
C THR A 625 28.06 -25.96 42.17
N GLY A 626 27.57 -24.73 42.36
CA GLY A 626 28.35 -23.49 42.35
C GLY A 626 27.57 -22.37 43.06
N GLY A 627 28.14 -21.76 44.11
CA GLY A 627 27.39 -20.94 45.09
C GLY A 627 27.28 -19.44 44.80
N TYR A 628 26.39 -18.78 45.55
CA TYR A 628 26.15 -17.33 45.53
C TYR A 628 27.27 -16.52 46.22
N VAL A 629 27.51 -15.30 45.74
CA VAL A 629 28.21 -14.23 46.47
C VAL A 629 27.32 -12.98 46.49
N LEU A 630 27.24 -12.30 47.63
CA LEU A 630 26.35 -11.17 47.88
C LEU A 630 27.10 -9.82 47.92
N LEU A 631 26.60 -8.84 47.14
CA LEU A 631 26.56 -7.39 47.45
C LEU A 631 27.93 -6.64 47.50
N PRO A 632 27.97 -5.31 47.22
CA PRO A 632 27.30 -4.26 48.01
C PRO A 632 26.33 -3.35 47.23
N GLN A 633 25.54 -2.60 47.99
CA GLN A 633 24.55 -1.63 47.51
C GLN A 633 25.19 -0.28 47.12
N ALA A 634 24.50 0.49 46.25
CA ALA A 634 24.69 1.93 46.07
C ALA A 634 23.30 2.61 45.96
N PRO A 635 23.14 3.88 46.38
CA PRO A 635 21.92 4.29 47.10
C PRO A 635 20.80 4.90 46.24
N LEU A 636 19.65 5.03 46.90
CA LEU A 636 18.49 5.82 46.46
C LEU A 636 18.85 7.30 46.29
N ALA A 637 18.26 7.96 45.30
CA ALA A 637 18.27 9.42 45.17
C ALA A 637 16.82 9.95 45.09
N GLN A 638 16.43 10.73 46.09
CA GLN A 638 15.29 11.65 46.07
C GLN A 638 15.70 12.94 46.82
N PRO A 639 14.98 14.05 46.62
CA PRO A 639 15.62 15.35 46.38
C PRO A 639 15.98 16.12 47.66
N GLU A 640 16.99 16.98 47.55
CA GLU A 640 17.28 18.01 48.54
C GLU A 640 16.56 19.32 48.22
N SER A 641 16.03 19.92 49.28
CA SER A 641 15.45 21.27 49.33
C SER A 641 16.27 22.11 50.30
N ASP A 642 16.61 23.32 49.86
CA ASP A 642 17.02 24.55 50.56
C ASP A 642 17.49 24.55 52.04
N ASP A 643 18.50 25.41 52.24
CA ASP A 643 18.75 26.28 53.41
C ASP A 643 19.66 25.85 54.59
N VAL A 644 20.82 26.55 54.61
CA VAL A 644 21.31 27.44 55.70
C VAL A 644 22.34 26.91 56.75
N VAL A 645 23.26 27.82 57.11
CA VAL A 645 24.34 27.82 58.15
C VAL A 645 25.73 27.26 57.79
N ALA A 646 26.69 28.19 57.63
CA ALA A 646 28.14 28.01 57.84
C ALA A 646 28.51 28.44 59.29
N PRO A 647 29.69 28.14 59.90
CA PRO A 647 30.97 28.75 59.45
C PRO A 647 32.32 28.04 59.81
N GLY A 648 33.42 28.55 59.23
CA GLY A 648 34.81 28.45 59.77
C GLY A 648 35.66 27.25 59.32
N SER A 649 36.99 27.33 59.16
CA SER A 649 37.90 28.49 59.25
C SER A 649 39.26 28.27 58.56
N ALA A 650 39.73 29.29 57.83
CA ALA A 650 41.07 29.91 57.86
C ALA A 650 42.39 29.13 57.52
N LYS A 651 43.05 29.57 56.42
CA LYS A 651 44.45 30.10 56.30
C LYS A 651 44.83 30.16 54.79
N ALA A 652 44.98 31.36 54.19
CA ALA A 652 46.18 32.21 54.12
C ALA A 652 47.20 31.78 53.01
N GLY A 653 47.60 32.62 52.05
CA GLY A 653 47.17 33.99 51.73
C GLY A 653 47.99 34.65 50.59
N ALA A 654 47.72 35.93 50.29
CA ALA A 654 48.61 36.94 49.66
C ALA A 654 49.21 36.68 48.23
N ARG A 655 49.26 37.61 47.26
CA ARG A 655 48.73 39.01 47.14
C ARG A 655 48.94 39.54 45.70
N SER A 656 48.01 40.36 45.17
CA SER A 656 48.24 41.53 44.25
C SER A 656 48.88 41.33 42.84
N ARG A 657 48.64 42.15 41.78
CA ARG A 657 47.87 43.41 41.58
C ARG A 657 47.73 43.78 40.07
N HIS A 658 46.72 44.59 39.73
CA HIS A 658 46.67 45.64 38.65
C HIS A 658 46.77 45.23 37.16
N THR A 659 45.76 45.51 36.29
CA THR A 659 45.41 46.75 35.51
C THR A 659 46.50 47.17 34.49
N ASN A 660 46.25 47.72 33.29
CA ASN A 660 45.03 48.17 32.57
C ASN A 660 45.38 48.37 31.06
N GLU A 661 44.38 48.44 30.17
CA GLU A 661 44.39 49.20 28.88
C GLU A 661 45.45 48.80 27.80
N THR A 662 45.37 49.12 26.49
CA THR A 662 44.55 50.08 25.71
C THR A 662 44.35 49.61 24.24
N ALA A 663 43.57 50.38 23.45
CA ALA A 663 43.29 50.36 22.01
C ALA A 663 44.52 50.27 21.04
N SER A 664 44.43 50.24 19.70
CA SER A 664 43.43 50.78 18.75
C SER A 664 43.58 50.26 17.30
N SER A 665 42.64 50.70 16.41
CA SER A 665 42.84 51.06 14.97
C SER A 665 43.23 49.98 13.92
N THR A 666 42.89 50.05 12.62
CA THR A 666 41.67 50.43 11.81
C THR A 666 42.02 50.28 10.31
N LEU A 667 41.01 50.33 9.42
CA LEU A 667 41.08 50.45 7.93
C LEU A 667 41.41 49.17 7.15
N ARG A 668 41.04 48.99 5.86
CA ARG A 668 39.85 49.32 5.02
C ARG A 668 40.22 48.96 3.55
N ALA A 669 39.32 48.32 2.81
CA ALA A 669 39.28 48.24 1.32
C ALA A 669 40.53 47.59 0.62
N ASP A 670 40.51 47.09 -0.63
CA ASP A 670 39.54 47.19 -1.75
C ASP A 670 39.39 45.84 -2.51
N SER A 671 38.43 45.80 -3.44
CA SER A 671 38.10 44.70 -4.39
C SER A 671 38.84 44.84 -5.76
N PRO A 672 38.45 44.13 -6.85
CA PRO A 672 38.55 42.69 -7.13
C PRO A 672 39.42 42.40 -8.40
N GLY A 673 39.67 41.13 -8.76
CA GLY A 673 40.35 40.82 -10.04
C GLY A 673 40.43 39.32 -10.41
N SER A 674 40.06 39.04 -11.65
CA SER A 674 40.03 37.75 -12.37
C SER A 674 41.31 36.89 -12.36
N ASN A 675 41.12 35.57 -12.24
CA ASN A 675 41.37 34.59 -13.33
C ASN A 675 40.70 33.24 -13.02
#